data_AF-A0A157ZRS7-F1
#
_entry.id   AF-A0A157ZRS7-F1
#
_cell.length_a   1.000
_cell.length_b   1.000
_cell.length_c   1.000
_cell.angle_alpha   90.00
_cell.angle_beta   90.00
_cell.angle_gamma   90.00
#
_symmetry.space_group_name_H-M   'P 1'
#
loop_
_entity.id
_entity.type
_entity.pdbx_description
1 polymer ?
#
loop_
_entity_poly.entity_id
_entity_poly.type
_entity_poly.pdbx_seq_one_letter_code
_entity_poly.pdbx_strand_id
1 'polypeptide(L)'
;MSTPVTRPGQPEAERGGPASEADTPNLAAPFLVPLMSASQRVSFTVLAACWLLSLAGFWAWWLEPQHDVDTFRYALNCAVLFWTTVIPGYFVLVFSRARVPNRARAVPAGLRVAMVVTKAPSEPFEIVQTTLLAMLAQSYPHDTWLADEDPSEETIEWCARHGVQLSTRKDVADYHNASWPRRTRCKEGNLAYFYDRFGYAGYDFVAQLDADHVPQPGYLEAMLRPFSDPHVGYVSAPSICDSNASESWAARGRLHAEAALHGALQAGHNGGLAPLCIGSHYAVRTRALRDIGGLGPELAEDHSTTLMMNAHGWSGVHALDAIANGDGPRTFADMVTQEFQWSKSLAVILFRYTSTYFGRLPLRLKGQFLFAQLWYPLFSLTMAASVAMPVFALLTHRVWADVPYTDYLLHALPVTASILLLMAWVKTTGCLRPHNANVVSWEGLAFLFARWPWSLLGVLSAALDCVRGREFAFRVTPKSAAADPVAPMRVVAPYLWLVLFCALPVLLVDDADNARGFYVMSMLNALVYLVIAIVIVVAHARENGHRRSALGMLLAEGPLARRGLFVTAALVLVAAGYMRLGQGIEALMWRGDAITLAVAAEPPKIGAYDPDHAYALADTLDVEHIFVSWADPGAPAAIRDAGSYASQRKRGLMVTVEPWPAVSRNSHTLLRDVTLGAYDAEIDGVCGALRSLEAPVRVRWAQEMETATGRYPWAVNNPEGYIAAYRHFVDRCRAGSKSLRFVWSPRGDTSLPAYFPGRDYADEVGLSVFDCPTCAMGAKEGAPSATAILREKYARVQKYGLPVMVAELGVEGTPERQRAVLTTLRDVLPHMPALTAIVYFNSPDSPGAWPLMHTPDWRLQPALLGLLETAK
;
A
#
# COMPACT_ATOMS: atom_id res chain seq x y z
N MET A 1 -56.32 -8.64 -43.57
CA MET A 1 -57.04 -8.21 -42.35
C MET A 1 -57.57 -9.44 -41.66
N SER A 2 -57.35 -9.50 -40.34
CA SER A 2 -58.08 -10.34 -39.37
C SER A 2 -57.73 -11.83 -39.30
N THR A 3 -56.86 -12.09 -38.31
CA THR A 3 -56.55 -13.30 -37.54
C THR A 3 -57.66 -14.36 -37.35
N PRO A 4 -57.24 -15.61 -37.07
CA PRO A 4 -57.94 -16.44 -36.10
C PRO A 4 -57.06 -16.83 -34.90
N VAL A 5 -57.73 -16.89 -33.76
CA VAL A 5 -57.30 -17.44 -32.46
C VAL A 5 -57.44 -18.95 -32.49
N THR A 6 -56.45 -19.69 -31.96
CA THR A 6 -56.56 -21.12 -31.64
C THR A 6 -56.39 -21.35 -30.14
N ARG A 7 -57.27 -22.20 -29.59
CA ARG A 7 -57.21 -22.83 -28.25
C ARG A 7 -56.80 -24.31 -28.38
N PRO A 8 -56.38 -24.97 -27.29
CA PRO A 8 -55.31 -25.96 -27.29
C PRO A 8 -55.77 -27.42 -27.35
N GLY A 9 -54.91 -28.28 -27.91
CA GLY A 9 -55.00 -29.74 -27.84
C GLY A 9 -54.06 -30.34 -26.78
N GLN A 10 -54.56 -31.36 -26.09
CA GLN A 10 -53.91 -32.17 -25.05
C GLN A 10 -52.96 -33.24 -25.63
N PRO A 11 -52.17 -33.95 -24.79
CA PRO A 11 -50.80 -34.36 -25.07
C PRO A 11 -50.67 -35.71 -25.79
N GLU A 12 -49.71 -35.81 -26.70
CA GLU A 12 -49.25 -37.08 -27.26
C GLU A 12 -48.21 -37.75 -26.35
N ALA A 13 -48.40 -39.05 -26.16
CA ALA A 13 -47.55 -39.94 -25.39
C ALA A 13 -46.19 -40.14 -26.06
N GLU A 14 -45.11 -39.75 -25.37
CA GLU A 14 -43.76 -40.15 -25.75
C GLU A 14 -43.41 -41.53 -25.23
N ARG A 15 -42.88 -42.33 -26.16
CA ARG A 15 -42.53 -43.74 -26.03
C ARG A 15 -41.31 -43.89 -25.13
N GLY A 16 -41.40 -44.82 -24.18
CA GLY A 16 -40.26 -45.28 -23.39
C GLY A 16 -39.16 -45.86 -24.28
N GLY A 17 -38.00 -45.19 -24.29
CA GLY A 17 -36.74 -45.77 -24.74
C GLY A 17 -36.18 -46.71 -23.67
N PRO A 18 -35.37 -47.72 -24.04
CA PRO A 18 -34.80 -48.65 -23.08
C PRO A 18 -33.84 -47.92 -22.14
N ALA A 19 -33.94 -48.23 -20.86
CA ALA A 19 -33.04 -47.74 -19.81
C ALA A 19 -31.58 -47.97 -20.24
N SER A 20 -30.81 -46.88 -20.40
CA SER A 20 -29.39 -46.96 -20.68
C SER A 20 -28.66 -47.58 -19.49
N GLU A 21 -27.75 -48.51 -19.76
CA GLU A 21 -26.76 -49.11 -18.85
C GLU A 21 -25.84 -48.06 -18.19
N ALA A 22 -26.39 -47.20 -17.33
CA ALA A 22 -25.66 -46.13 -16.66
C ALA A 22 -25.88 -46.19 -15.15
N ASP A 23 -25.54 -47.31 -14.52
CA ASP A 23 -25.52 -47.39 -13.04
C ASP A 23 -24.48 -48.38 -12.49
N THR A 24 -23.36 -48.53 -13.20
CA THR A 24 -22.13 -49.03 -12.57
C THR A 24 -21.22 -47.85 -12.24
N PRO A 25 -20.77 -47.69 -10.97
CA PRO A 25 -19.79 -46.67 -10.60
C PRO A 25 -18.55 -46.77 -11.48
N ASN A 26 -18.33 -45.80 -12.37
CA ASN A 26 -17.16 -45.81 -13.22
C ASN A 26 -15.93 -45.40 -12.39
N LEU A 27 -15.32 -46.36 -11.69
CA LEU A 27 -14.10 -46.18 -10.91
C LEU A 27 -12.92 -45.67 -11.75
N ALA A 28 -12.97 -45.79 -13.09
CA ALA A 28 -11.97 -45.27 -14.01
C ALA A 28 -12.08 -43.75 -14.25
N ALA A 29 -13.20 -43.11 -13.91
CA ALA A 29 -13.33 -41.67 -14.02
C ALA A 29 -12.35 -40.95 -13.07
N PRO A 30 -11.72 -39.83 -13.47
CA PRO A 30 -10.77 -39.11 -12.61
C PRO A 30 -11.45 -38.63 -11.33
N PHE A 31 -10.71 -38.64 -10.21
CA PHE A 31 -11.22 -38.23 -8.89
C PHE A 31 -11.65 -36.75 -8.87
N LEU A 32 -10.77 -35.88 -9.36
CA LEU A 32 -11.01 -34.45 -9.53
C LEU A 32 -10.91 -34.08 -11.00
N VAL A 33 -11.83 -33.24 -11.46
CA VAL A 33 -11.80 -32.65 -12.81
C VAL A 33 -11.47 -31.16 -12.73
N PRO A 34 -10.83 -30.58 -13.77
CA PRO A 34 -10.67 -29.14 -13.85
C PRO A 34 -12.02 -28.42 -13.75
N LEU A 35 -12.08 -27.34 -12.97
CA LEU A 35 -13.27 -26.50 -12.89
C LEU A 35 -13.51 -25.72 -14.20
N MET A 36 -12.42 -25.23 -14.81
CA MET A 36 -12.47 -24.48 -16.06
C MET A 36 -12.41 -25.41 -17.26
N SER A 37 -13.25 -25.12 -18.26
CA SER A 37 -13.14 -25.70 -19.60
C SER A 37 -11.82 -25.30 -20.28
N ALA A 38 -11.48 -25.95 -21.40
CA ALA A 38 -10.29 -25.60 -22.16
C ALA A 38 -10.31 -24.15 -22.65
N SER A 39 -11.45 -23.66 -23.15
CA SER A 39 -11.60 -22.27 -23.59
C SER A 39 -11.51 -21.27 -22.42
N GLN A 40 -12.15 -21.58 -21.29
CA GLN A 40 -12.06 -20.75 -20.09
C GLN A 40 -10.63 -20.67 -19.56
N ARG A 41 -9.86 -21.77 -19.62
CA ARG A 41 -8.45 -21.78 -19.22
C ARG A 41 -7.60 -20.85 -20.10
N VAL A 42 -7.87 -20.80 -21.41
CA VAL A 42 -7.19 -19.86 -22.32
C VAL A 42 -7.56 -18.43 -21.95
N SER A 43 -8.85 -18.11 -21.77
CA SER A 43 -9.29 -16.77 -21.35
C SER A 43 -8.65 -16.34 -20.03
N PHE A 44 -8.64 -17.22 -19.03
CA PHE A 44 -7.98 -16.98 -17.75
C PHE A 44 -6.49 -16.71 -17.93
N THR A 45 -5.80 -17.53 -18.73
CA THR A 45 -4.35 -17.38 -18.97
C THR A 45 -4.02 -16.04 -19.62
N VAL A 46 -4.81 -15.60 -20.60
CA VAL A 46 -4.63 -14.29 -21.24
C VAL A 46 -4.86 -13.16 -20.24
N LEU A 47 -5.96 -13.18 -19.47
CA LEU A 47 -6.26 -12.16 -18.47
C LEU A 47 -5.20 -12.10 -17.35
N ALA A 48 -4.77 -13.26 -16.87
CA ALA A 48 -3.70 -13.38 -15.88
C ALA A 48 -2.36 -12.87 -16.42
N ALA A 49 -2.03 -13.16 -17.68
CA ALA A 49 -0.82 -12.64 -18.33
C ALA A 49 -0.88 -11.11 -18.47
N CYS A 50 -2.02 -10.55 -18.89
CA CYS A 50 -2.21 -9.08 -18.94
C CYS A 50 -1.99 -8.44 -17.56
N TRP A 51 -2.54 -9.04 -16.50
CA TRP A 51 -2.33 -8.56 -15.13
C TRP A 51 -0.87 -8.68 -14.70
N LEU A 52 -0.21 -9.82 -14.95
CA LEU A 52 1.21 -10.03 -14.62
C LEU A 52 2.13 -9.06 -15.36
N LEU A 53 1.89 -8.80 -16.64
CA LEU A 53 2.66 -7.83 -17.43
C LEU A 53 2.46 -6.41 -16.90
N SER A 54 1.22 -6.04 -16.56
CA SER A 54 0.92 -4.74 -15.95
C SER A 54 1.62 -4.60 -14.59
N LEU A 55 1.60 -5.66 -13.78
CA LEU A 55 2.24 -5.69 -12.46
C LEU A 55 3.77 -5.60 -12.57
N ALA A 56 4.37 -6.33 -13.52
CA ALA A 56 5.80 -6.27 -13.79
C ALA A 56 6.22 -4.87 -14.25
N GLY A 57 5.45 -4.24 -15.14
CA GLY A 57 5.66 -2.87 -15.56
C GLY A 57 5.58 -1.87 -14.40
N PHE A 58 4.56 -2.01 -13.53
CA PHE A 58 4.42 -1.18 -12.33
C PHE A 58 5.63 -1.33 -11.39
N TRP A 59 6.05 -2.56 -11.07
CA TRP A 59 7.17 -2.77 -10.16
C TRP A 59 8.54 -2.40 -10.76
N ALA A 60 8.73 -2.59 -12.07
CA ALA A 60 9.93 -2.16 -12.76
C ALA A 60 10.10 -0.63 -12.69
N TRP A 61 9.01 0.11 -12.96
CA TRP A 61 8.97 1.56 -12.79
C TRP A 61 9.11 1.97 -11.33
N TRP A 62 8.33 1.37 -10.43
CA TRP A 62 8.33 1.74 -9.02
C TRP A 62 9.72 1.64 -8.40
N LEU A 63 10.48 0.57 -8.69
CA LEU A 63 11.80 0.28 -8.14
C LEU A 63 12.97 1.02 -8.84
N GLU A 64 12.70 1.99 -9.70
CA GLU A 64 13.76 2.83 -10.25
C GLU A 64 14.48 3.59 -9.12
N PRO A 65 15.84 3.65 -9.12
CA PRO A 65 16.60 4.25 -8.02
C PRO A 65 16.25 5.71 -7.70
N GLN A 66 15.72 6.44 -8.68
CA GLN A 66 15.29 7.83 -8.52
C GLN A 66 14.12 8.01 -7.56
N HIS A 67 13.33 6.97 -7.32
CA HIS A 67 12.20 7.02 -6.39
C HIS A 67 12.61 6.83 -4.92
N ASP A 68 13.84 6.35 -4.65
CA ASP A 68 14.36 6.14 -3.30
C ASP A 68 14.79 7.46 -2.66
N VAL A 69 13.97 7.94 -1.74
CA VAL A 69 14.23 9.15 -0.93
C VAL A 69 14.98 8.87 0.36
N ASP A 70 14.92 7.63 0.83
CA ASP A 70 15.48 7.12 2.08
C ASP A 70 15.11 5.64 2.18
N THR A 71 16.13 4.79 2.24
CA THR A 71 15.98 3.35 2.09
C THR A 71 14.99 2.75 3.07
N PHE A 72 14.94 3.23 4.33
CA PHE A 72 14.00 2.70 5.32
C PHE A 72 12.55 3.07 4.99
N ARG A 73 12.25 4.36 4.76
CA ARG A 73 10.88 4.82 4.44
C ARG A 73 10.39 4.23 3.12
N TYR A 74 11.26 4.23 2.12
CA TYR A 74 10.93 3.69 0.81
C TYR A 74 10.68 2.18 0.90
N ALA A 75 11.48 1.41 1.64
CA ALA A 75 11.24 -0.01 1.89
C ALA A 75 9.91 -0.28 2.63
N LEU A 76 9.54 0.55 3.60
CA LEU A 76 8.25 0.43 4.28
C LEU A 76 7.06 0.67 3.33
N ASN A 77 7.17 1.67 2.45
CA ASN A 77 6.17 1.94 1.42
C ASN A 77 6.08 0.77 0.42
N CYS A 78 7.22 0.23 -0.02
CA CYS A 78 7.28 -0.97 -0.83
C CYS A 78 6.60 -2.17 -0.16
N ALA A 79 6.75 -2.36 1.15
CA ALA A 79 6.11 -3.46 1.87
C ALA A 79 4.57 -3.34 1.84
N VAL A 80 4.02 -2.13 1.99
CA VAL A 80 2.58 -1.85 1.88
C VAL A 80 2.07 -2.17 0.47
N LEU A 81 2.76 -1.68 -0.57
CA LEU A 81 2.42 -1.94 -1.97
C LEU A 81 2.59 -3.40 -2.37
N PHE A 82 3.58 -4.08 -1.80
CA PHE A 82 3.81 -5.50 -2.02
C PHE A 82 2.64 -6.32 -1.48
N TRP A 83 2.16 -6.01 -0.28
CA TRP A 83 1.00 -6.72 0.27
C TRP A 83 -0.26 -6.51 -0.57
N THR A 84 -0.53 -5.30 -1.07
CA THR A 84 -1.71 -5.04 -1.89
C THR A 84 -1.66 -5.75 -3.25
N THR A 85 -0.46 -5.98 -3.79
CA THR A 85 -0.26 -6.65 -5.09
C THR A 85 -0.08 -8.17 -5.00
N VAL A 86 0.42 -8.70 -3.87
CA VAL A 86 0.60 -10.15 -3.68
C VAL A 86 -0.73 -10.89 -3.47
N ILE A 87 -1.73 -10.24 -2.86
CA ILE A 87 -3.04 -10.86 -2.61
C ILE A 87 -3.74 -11.30 -3.90
N PRO A 88 -3.90 -10.44 -4.93
CA PRO A 88 -4.39 -10.88 -6.23
C PRO A 88 -3.51 -11.96 -6.88
N GLY A 89 -2.17 -11.87 -6.73
CA GLY A 89 -1.25 -12.87 -7.25
C GLY A 89 -1.46 -14.26 -6.66
N TYR A 90 -1.67 -14.33 -5.35
CA TYR A 90 -2.03 -15.57 -4.65
C TYR A 90 -3.35 -16.15 -5.19
N PHE A 91 -4.37 -15.31 -5.37
CA PHE A 91 -5.64 -15.74 -5.96
C PHE A 91 -5.45 -16.31 -7.37
N VAL A 92 -4.76 -15.58 -8.25
CA VAL A 92 -4.49 -16.01 -9.65
C VAL A 92 -3.74 -17.35 -9.66
N LEU A 93 -2.69 -17.48 -8.86
CA LEU A 93 -1.88 -18.70 -8.80
C LEU A 93 -2.71 -19.90 -8.31
N VAL A 94 -3.48 -19.73 -7.25
CA VAL A 94 -4.30 -20.82 -6.68
C VAL A 94 -5.47 -21.17 -7.60
N PHE A 95 -6.18 -20.19 -8.15
CA PHE A 95 -7.33 -20.42 -9.03
C PHE A 95 -6.94 -21.05 -10.38
N SER A 96 -5.72 -20.81 -10.89
CA SER A 96 -5.21 -21.49 -12.09
C SER A 96 -5.24 -23.03 -11.98
N ARG A 97 -5.21 -23.54 -10.74
CA ARG A 97 -5.21 -24.97 -10.39
C ARG A 97 -6.59 -25.47 -9.98
N ALA A 98 -7.65 -24.69 -10.18
CA ALA A 98 -8.99 -25.00 -9.70
C ALA A 98 -9.52 -26.33 -10.23
N ARG A 99 -9.94 -27.17 -9.28
CA ARG A 99 -10.50 -28.50 -9.52
C ARG A 99 -11.72 -28.73 -8.63
N VAL A 100 -12.61 -29.59 -9.08
CA VAL A 100 -13.82 -29.99 -8.34
C VAL A 100 -14.01 -31.50 -8.35
N PRO A 101 -14.71 -32.07 -7.37
CA PRO A 101 -15.11 -33.47 -7.37
C PRO A 101 -15.82 -33.84 -8.67
N ASN A 102 -15.40 -34.96 -9.29
CA ASN A 102 -16.01 -35.40 -10.53
C ASN A 102 -17.42 -35.94 -10.29
N ARG A 103 -18.45 -35.24 -10.79
CA ARG A 103 -19.86 -35.65 -10.63
C ARG A 103 -20.18 -37.00 -11.27
N ALA A 104 -19.38 -37.47 -12.23
CA ALA A 104 -19.55 -38.80 -12.83
C ALA A 104 -19.15 -39.95 -11.90
N ARG A 105 -18.45 -39.67 -10.79
CA ARG A 105 -18.21 -40.67 -9.75
C ARG A 105 -19.45 -40.81 -8.87
N ALA A 106 -19.86 -42.06 -8.68
CA ALA A 106 -20.94 -42.40 -7.76
C ALA A 106 -20.57 -41.99 -6.32
N VAL A 107 -21.58 -41.60 -5.55
CA VAL A 107 -21.45 -41.45 -4.10
C VAL A 107 -21.26 -42.86 -3.52
N PRO A 108 -20.30 -43.10 -2.62
CA PRO A 108 -20.13 -44.43 -2.05
C PRO A 108 -21.43 -44.87 -1.33
N ALA A 109 -21.88 -46.10 -1.58
CA ALA A 109 -23.12 -46.63 -1.00
C ALA A 109 -22.84 -47.43 0.29
N GLY A 110 -23.87 -47.62 1.12
CA GLY A 110 -23.80 -48.46 2.33
C GLY A 110 -22.94 -47.88 3.46
N LEU A 111 -22.64 -46.58 3.43
CA LEU A 111 -21.89 -45.91 4.48
C LEU A 111 -22.79 -45.60 5.67
N ARG A 112 -22.25 -45.72 6.89
CA ARG A 112 -22.93 -45.21 8.09
C ARG A 112 -22.65 -43.72 8.20
N VAL A 113 -23.65 -42.89 7.95
CA VAL A 113 -23.51 -41.44 7.89
C VAL A 113 -24.39 -40.77 8.93
N ALA A 114 -23.83 -39.79 9.64
CA ALA A 114 -24.61 -38.86 10.46
C ALA A 114 -24.50 -37.44 9.90
N MET A 115 -25.61 -36.71 9.95
CA MET A 115 -25.61 -35.25 9.90
C MET A 115 -25.84 -34.74 11.31
N VAL A 116 -24.98 -33.84 11.80
CA VAL A 116 -25.09 -33.26 13.14
C VAL A 116 -25.12 -31.74 13.07
N VAL A 117 -26.08 -31.13 13.77
CA VAL A 117 -26.13 -29.68 13.97
C VAL A 117 -25.91 -29.36 15.44
N THR A 118 -25.14 -28.31 15.72
CA THR A 118 -24.88 -27.87 17.10
C THR A 118 -25.78 -26.70 17.46
N LYS A 119 -26.36 -26.72 18.66
CA LYS A 119 -27.06 -25.57 19.24
C LYS A 119 -26.30 -25.04 20.45
N ALA A 120 -25.89 -23.78 20.39
CA ALA A 120 -25.39 -23.04 21.56
C ALA A 120 -26.59 -22.57 22.41
N PRO A 121 -26.42 -22.37 23.74
CA PRO A 121 -27.54 -21.98 24.61
C PRO A 121 -28.27 -20.69 24.22
N SER A 122 -27.61 -19.78 23.48
CA SER A 122 -28.18 -18.50 23.03
C SER A 122 -28.92 -18.56 21.70
N GLU A 123 -28.93 -19.72 21.03
CA GLU A 123 -29.57 -19.89 19.72
C GLU A 123 -31.03 -20.33 19.89
N PRO A 124 -32.00 -19.64 19.26
CA PRO A 124 -33.41 -20.05 19.28
C PRO A 124 -33.61 -21.43 18.64
N PHE A 125 -34.51 -22.22 19.20
CA PHE A 125 -34.77 -23.56 18.68
C PHE A 125 -35.40 -23.52 17.28
N GLU A 126 -36.18 -22.49 16.95
CA GLU A 126 -36.86 -22.34 15.65
C GLU A 126 -35.88 -22.25 14.48
N ILE A 127 -34.73 -21.61 14.69
CA ILE A 127 -33.66 -21.54 13.69
C ILE A 127 -33.11 -22.96 13.45
N VAL A 128 -32.86 -23.70 14.53
CA VAL A 128 -32.35 -25.08 14.46
C VAL A 128 -33.35 -26.04 13.83
N GLN A 129 -34.66 -25.87 14.10
CA GLN A 129 -35.72 -26.66 13.47
C GLN A 129 -35.68 -26.57 11.96
N THR A 130 -35.48 -25.37 11.41
CA THR A 130 -35.40 -25.16 9.96
C THR A 130 -34.23 -25.94 9.35
N THR A 131 -33.08 -25.91 10.00
CA THR A 131 -31.89 -26.66 9.59
C THR A 131 -32.09 -28.18 9.72
N LEU A 132 -32.66 -28.65 10.84
CA LEU A 132 -32.94 -30.08 11.07
C LEU A 132 -33.92 -30.65 10.04
N LEU A 133 -34.96 -29.91 9.66
CA LEU A 133 -35.90 -30.34 8.62
C LEU A 133 -35.21 -30.49 7.26
N ALA A 134 -34.29 -29.60 6.92
CA ALA A 134 -33.51 -29.68 5.68
C ALA A 134 -32.45 -30.79 5.69
N MET A 135 -31.90 -31.13 6.86
CA MET A 135 -31.06 -32.32 7.04
C MET A 135 -31.86 -33.60 6.81
N LEU A 136 -33.02 -33.74 7.47
CA LEU A 136 -33.93 -34.88 7.28
C LEU A 136 -34.37 -35.08 5.83
N ALA A 137 -34.44 -34.00 5.05
CA ALA A 137 -34.84 -34.03 3.64
C ALA A 137 -33.72 -34.48 2.67
N GLN A 138 -32.48 -34.70 3.14
CA GLN A 138 -31.41 -35.19 2.27
C GLN A 138 -31.68 -36.63 1.82
N SER A 139 -31.44 -36.93 0.53
CA SER A 139 -31.82 -38.21 -0.07
C SER A 139 -30.91 -39.38 0.29
N TYR A 140 -29.64 -39.12 0.62
CA TYR A 140 -28.72 -40.18 1.05
C TYR A 140 -29.11 -40.72 2.43
N PRO A 141 -29.19 -42.05 2.65
CA PRO A 141 -29.54 -42.61 3.96
C PRO A 141 -28.58 -42.16 5.08
N HIS A 142 -29.11 -41.52 6.13
CA HIS A 142 -28.31 -40.98 7.22
C HIS A 142 -29.13 -40.83 8.51
N ASP A 143 -28.42 -40.72 9.63
CA ASP A 143 -29.01 -40.32 10.91
C ASP A 143 -28.87 -38.80 11.11
N THR A 144 -29.94 -38.14 11.54
CA THR A 144 -29.91 -36.71 11.88
C THR A 144 -29.77 -36.52 13.39
N TRP A 145 -28.82 -35.69 13.80
CA TRP A 145 -28.49 -35.41 15.19
C TRP A 145 -28.56 -33.93 15.54
N LEU A 146 -29.07 -33.64 16.74
CA LEU A 146 -28.92 -32.36 17.41
C LEU A 146 -27.94 -32.51 18.59
N ALA A 147 -26.83 -31.77 18.54
CA ALA A 147 -25.88 -31.65 19.63
C ALA A 147 -26.16 -30.37 20.44
N ASP A 148 -26.88 -30.53 21.57
CA ASP A 148 -27.30 -29.44 22.46
C ASP A 148 -26.75 -29.67 23.87
N GLU A 149 -26.21 -28.62 24.49
CA GLU A 149 -25.61 -28.70 25.82
C GLU A 149 -26.66 -29.05 26.88
N ASP A 150 -27.81 -28.38 26.83
CA ASP A 150 -28.93 -28.52 27.77
C ASP A 150 -30.26 -28.31 27.02
N PRO A 151 -30.78 -29.34 26.32
CA PRO A 151 -31.99 -29.21 25.53
C PRO A 151 -33.22 -29.00 26.41
N SER A 152 -34.14 -28.13 25.99
CA SER A 152 -35.43 -27.94 26.64
C SER A 152 -36.35 -29.14 26.42
N GLU A 153 -37.39 -29.28 27.24
CA GLU A 153 -38.41 -30.33 27.06
C GLU A 153 -39.06 -30.26 25.68
N GLU A 154 -39.37 -29.04 25.19
CA GLU A 154 -39.86 -28.81 23.83
C GLU A 154 -38.89 -29.33 22.76
N THR A 155 -37.59 -29.06 22.91
CA THR A 155 -36.56 -29.55 21.99
C THR A 155 -36.51 -31.08 21.99
N ILE A 156 -36.59 -31.71 23.17
CA ILE A 156 -36.56 -33.16 23.32
C ILE A 156 -37.77 -33.80 22.62
N GLU A 157 -38.97 -33.31 22.92
CA GLU A 157 -40.23 -33.80 22.33
C GLU A 157 -40.28 -33.61 20.82
N TRP A 158 -39.80 -32.46 20.32
CA TRP A 158 -39.75 -32.20 18.89
C TRP A 158 -38.80 -33.16 18.19
N CYS A 159 -37.60 -33.39 18.73
CA CYS A 159 -36.63 -34.29 18.13
C CYS A 159 -37.15 -35.74 18.09
N ALA A 160 -37.75 -36.21 19.19
CA ALA A 160 -38.37 -37.53 19.25
C ALA A 160 -39.47 -37.72 18.19
N ARG A 161 -40.33 -36.71 17.98
CA ARG A 161 -41.41 -36.76 16.97
C ARG A 161 -40.90 -36.81 15.53
N HIS A 162 -39.74 -36.22 15.24
CA HIS A 162 -39.19 -36.12 13.88
C HIS A 162 -38.08 -37.16 13.60
N GLY A 163 -37.80 -38.06 14.54
CA GLY A 163 -36.72 -39.05 14.40
C GLY A 163 -35.31 -38.44 14.44
N VAL A 164 -35.15 -37.28 15.08
CA VAL A 164 -33.85 -36.63 15.30
C VAL A 164 -33.26 -37.17 16.61
N GLN A 165 -32.02 -37.63 16.54
CA GLN A 165 -31.28 -38.13 17.69
C GLN A 165 -30.65 -36.97 18.49
N LEU A 166 -30.54 -37.13 19.81
CA LEU A 166 -30.07 -36.08 20.71
C LEU A 166 -28.73 -36.46 21.33
N SER A 167 -27.76 -35.56 21.21
CA SER A 167 -26.48 -35.62 21.91
C SER A 167 -26.42 -34.49 22.92
N THR A 168 -26.55 -34.83 24.21
CA THR A 168 -26.45 -33.87 25.31
C THR A 168 -25.37 -34.26 26.31
N ARG A 169 -24.59 -33.26 26.71
CA ARG A 169 -23.56 -33.36 27.74
C ARG A 169 -23.98 -32.75 29.08
N LYS A 170 -25.28 -32.48 29.25
CA LYS A 170 -25.85 -31.99 30.51
C LYS A 170 -25.36 -32.87 31.67
N ASP A 171 -24.85 -32.23 32.71
CA ASP A 171 -24.33 -32.87 33.92
C ASP A 171 -23.13 -33.83 33.70
N VAL A 172 -22.39 -33.69 32.59
CA VAL A 172 -21.16 -34.46 32.31
C VAL A 172 -19.92 -33.59 32.56
N ALA A 173 -19.47 -33.54 33.82
CA ALA A 173 -18.41 -32.61 34.28
C ALA A 173 -17.15 -32.57 33.39
N ASP A 174 -16.67 -33.72 32.91
CA ASP A 174 -15.45 -33.83 32.08
C ASP A 174 -15.59 -33.20 30.67
N TYR A 175 -16.79 -32.77 30.30
CA TYR A 175 -17.09 -32.07 29.05
C TYR A 175 -17.45 -30.60 29.26
N HIS A 176 -17.14 -30.02 30.43
CA HIS A 176 -17.35 -28.60 30.71
C HIS A 176 -16.05 -27.88 31.09
N ASN A 177 -14.96 -28.16 30.36
CA ASN A 177 -13.65 -27.58 30.63
C ASN A 177 -13.66 -26.07 30.40
N ALA A 178 -12.81 -25.35 31.14
CA ALA A 178 -12.60 -23.91 30.94
C ALA A 178 -11.85 -23.62 29.63
N SER A 179 -11.02 -24.56 29.19
CA SER A 179 -10.23 -24.48 27.97
C SER A 179 -10.28 -25.75 27.15
N TRP A 180 -9.65 -25.71 25.98
CA TRP A 180 -9.56 -26.86 25.10
C TRP A 180 -8.75 -27.99 25.76
N PRO A 181 -9.14 -29.27 25.61
CA PRO A 181 -10.30 -29.75 24.83
C PRO A 181 -11.63 -29.73 25.61
N ARG A 182 -12.76 -29.84 24.91
CA ARG A 182 -14.12 -29.98 25.46
C ARG A 182 -14.60 -28.78 26.25
N ARG A 183 -14.48 -27.59 25.66
CA ARG A 183 -14.78 -26.34 26.35
C ARG A 183 -16.29 -26.19 26.62
N THR A 184 -16.62 -25.60 27.76
CA THR A 184 -18.01 -25.28 28.13
C THR A 184 -18.62 -24.20 27.22
N ARG A 185 -19.93 -24.26 26.94
CA ARG A 185 -20.69 -23.25 26.17
C ARG A 185 -20.12 -22.93 24.78
N CYS A 186 -19.59 -23.91 24.06
CA CYS A 186 -19.19 -23.74 22.67
C CYS A 186 -19.46 -24.97 21.81
N LYS A 187 -19.43 -24.76 20.49
CA LYS A 187 -19.69 -25.79 19.47
C LYS A 187 -18.72 -26.96 19.58
N GLU A 188 -17.43 -26.68 19.73
CA GLU A 188 -16.38 -27.70 19.91
C GLU A 188 -16.74 -28.69 21.03
N GLY A 189 -17.12 -28.23 22.22
CA GLY A 189 -17.48 -29.11 23.33
C GLY A 189 -18.72 -29.97 23.07
N ASN A 190 -19.74 -29.43 22.40
CA ASN A 190 -20.94 -30.20 22.02
C ASN A 190 -20.59 -31.29 20.99
N LEU A 191 -19.80 -30.94 19.98
CA LEU A 191 -19.36 -31.90 18.95
C LEU A 191 -18.39 -32.93 19.50
N ALA A 192 -17.45 -32.54 20.37
CA ALA A 192 -16.52 -33.48 21.00
C ALA A 192 -17.27 -34.56 21.78
N TYR A 193 -18.31 -34.17 22.54
CA TYR A 193 -19.17 -35.15 23.22
C TYR A 193 -19.92 -36.05 22.23
N PHE A 194 -20.50 -35.48 21.18
CA PHE A 194 -21.15 -36.27 20.12
C PHE A 194 -20.19 -37.31 19.51
N TYR A 195 -18.98 -36.89 19.13
CA TYR A 195 -17.99 -37.78 18.52
C TYR A 195 -17.54 -38.88 19.48
N ASP A 196 -17.20 -38.53 20.72
CA ASP A 196 -16.70 -39.47 21.74
C ASP A 196 -17.76 -40.53 22.11
N ARG A 197 -19.05 -40.16 22.14
CA ARG A 197 -20.14 -41.04 22.59
C ARG A 197 -20.82 -41.80 21.45
N PHE A 198 -20.95 -41.18 20.28
CA PHE A 198 -21.78 -41.69 19.18
C PHE A 198 -21.00 -41.72 17.86
N GLY A 199 -20.40 -40.58 17.49
CA GLY A 199 -19.76 -40.36 16.19
C GLY A 199 -18.76 -41.45 15.82
N TYR A 200 -17.75 -41.65 16.67
CA TYR A 200 -16.62 -42.52 16.42
C TYR A 200 -16.98 -44.00 16.27
N ALA A 201 -17.92 -44.50 17.07
CA ALA A 201 -18.33 -45.90 17.02
C ALA A 201 -19.42 -46.17 15.97
N GLY A 202 -20.35 -45.21 15.83
CA GLY A 202 -21.56 -45.36 15.04
C GLY A 202 -21.39 -45.10 13.55
N TYR A 203 -20.48 -44.22 13.16
CA TYR A 203 -20.47 -43.65 11.80
C TYR A 203 -19.10 -43.71 11.14
N ASP A 204 -19.11 -43.89 9.82
CA ASP A 204 -17.92 -43.80 8.98
C ASP A 204 -17.62 -42.35 8.60
N PHE A 205 -18.70 -41.57 8.40
CA PHE A 205 -18.63 -40.15 8.08
C PHE A 205 -19.66 -39.34 8.88
N VAL A 206 -19.26 -38.13 9.26
CA VAL A 206 -20.14 -37.17 9.92
C VAL A 206 -20.07 -35.87 9.14
N ALA A 207 -21.20 -35.37 8.69
CA ALA A 207 -21.35 -34.01 8.18
C ALA A 207 -21.87 -33.13 9.32
N GLN A 208 -21.10 -32.11 9.67
CA GLN A 208 -21.51 -31.14 10.69
C GLN A 208 -22.01 -29.86 10.04
N LEU A 209 -22.95 -29.17 10.71
CA LEU A 209 -23.48 -27.88 10.31
C LEU A 209 -23.69 -26.96 11.52
N ASP A 210 -23.69 -25.66 11.25
CA ASP A 210 -24.14 -24.63 12.18
C ASP A 210 -25.67 -24.58 12.26
N ALA A 211 -26.19 -24.16 13.42
CA ALA A 211 -27.61 -24.01 13.71
C ALA A 211 -28.42 -23.27 12.64
N ASP A 212 -27.81 -22.24 12.04
CA ASP A 212 -28.45 -21.29 11.12
C ASP A 212 -28.16 -21.58 9.64
N HIS A 213 -27.56 -22.71 9.31
CA HIS A 213 -27.16 -23.01 7.94
C HIS A 213 -27.93 -24.20 7.37
N VAL A 214 -28.84 -23.87 6.47
CA VAL A 214 -29.80 -24.79 5.89
C VAL A 214 -29.20 -25.45 4.64
N PRO A 215 -28.96 -26.78 4.65
CA PRO A 215 -28.42 -27.47 3.48
C PRO A 215 -29.46 -27.54 2.35
N GLN A 216 -29.03 -27.30 1.12
CA GLN A 216 -29.88 -27.50 -0.07
C GLN A 216 -30.06 -28.99 -0.38
N PRO A 217 -31.08 -29.38 -1.16
CA PRO A 217 -31.19 -30.75 -1.67
C PRO A 217 -29.91 -31.17 -2.42
N GLY A 218 -29.41 -32.37 -2.12
CA GLY A 218 -28.17 -32.90 -2.73
C GLY A 218 -26.88 -32.49 -2.02
N TYR A 219 -26.97 -31.73 -0.92
CA TYR A 219 -25.81 -31.31 -0.11
C TYR A 219 -25.03 -32.52 0.38
N LEU A 220 -25.70 -33.50 1.00
CA LEU A 220 -25.02 -34.63 1.63
C LEU A 220 -24.30 -35.51 0.60
N GLU A 221 -24.91 -35.76 -0.56
CA GLU A 221 -24.29 -36.48 -1.67
C GLU A 221 -23.03 -35.78 -2.18
N ALA A 222 -23.07 -34.45 -2.32
CA ALA A 222 -21.92 -33.64 -2.72
C ALA A 222 -20.79 -33.71 -1.68
N MET A 223 -21.12 -33.73 -0.39
CA MET A 223 -20.16 -33.89 0.72
C MET A 223 -19.55 -35.30 0.75
N LEU A 224 -20.32 -36.34 0.44
CA LEU A 224 -19.87 -37.73 0.54
C LEU A 224 -19.03 -38.18 -0.66
N ARG A 225 -19.27 -37.64 -1.84
CA ARG A 225 -18.58 -38.05 -3.09
C ARG A 225 -17.05 -38.06 -2.99
N PRO A 226 -16.37 -37.06 -2.38
CA PRO A 226 -14.91 -37.07 -2.27
C PRO A 226 -14.34 -38.19 -1.38
N PHE A 227 -15.13 -38.76 -0.47
CA PHE A 227 -14.66 -39.85 0.39
C PHE A 227 -14.50 -41.21 -0.32
N SER A 228 -14.83 -41.27 -1.62
CA SER A 228 -14.43 -42.37 -2.50
C SER A 228 -12.90 -42.56 -2.57
N ASP A 229 -12.12 -41.53 -2.24
CA ASP A 229 -10.68 -41.67 -1.99
C ASP A 229 -10.43 -41.97 -0.49
N PRO A 230 -9.79 -43.10 -0.15
CA PRO A 230 -9.52 -43.47 1.24
C PRO A 230 -8.58 -42.50 1.98
N HIS A 231 -7.80 -41.67 1.27
CA HIS A 231 -6.91 -40.67 1.90
C HIS A 231 -7.61 -39.36 2.26
N VAL A 232 -8.85 -39.16 1.84
CA VAL A 232 -9.62 -37.97 2.20
C VAL A 232 -10.12 -38.13 3.63
N GLY A 233 -9.63 -37.26 4.51
CA GLY A 233 -10.00 -37.20 5.92
C GLY A 233 -11.12 -36.20 6.20
N TYR A 234 -11.25 -35.16 5.37
CA TYR A 234 -12.30 -34.15 5.51
C TYR A 234 -12.73 -33.57 4.16
N VAL A 235 -13.96 -33.08 4.11
CA VAL A 235 -14.53 -32.39 2.95
C VAL A 235 -15.11 -31.06 3.42
N SER A 236 -14.63 -29.94 2.86
CA SER A 236 -15.18 -28.61 3.16
C SER A 236 -16.24 -28.19 2.15
N ALA A 237 -17.16 -27.32 2.56
CA ALA A 237 -18.20 -26.75 1.71
C ALA A 237 -18.14 -25.20 1.70
N PRO A 238 -18.75 -24.54 0.70
CA PRO A 238 -18.97 -23.10 0.73
C PRO A 238 -19.80 -22.69 1.96
N SER A 239 -19.31 -21.71 2.73
CA SER A 239 -20.06 -21.10 3.83
C SER A 239 -20.75 -19.84 3.30
N ILE A 240 -22.01 -19.97 2.87
CA ILE A 240 -22.74 -18.87 2.24
C ILE A 240 -23.68 -18.24 3.27
N CYS A 241 -23.36 -17.01 3.70
CA CYS A 241 -24.12 -16.27 4.69
C CYS A 241 -25.03 -15.20 4.03
N ASP A 242 -26.00 -15.63 3.23
CA ASP A 242 -26.85 -14.75 2.41
C ASP A 242 -28.31 -14.63 2.88
N SER A 243 -28.74 -15.43 3.87
CA SER A 243 -30.16 -15.55 4.25
C SER A 243 -30.77 -14.25 4.78
N ASN A 244 -29.97 -13.42 5.47
CA ASN A 244 -30.34 -12.09 5.96
C ASN A 244 -29.60 -10.95 5.23
N ALA A 245 -29.01 -11.22 4.06
CA ALA A 245 -28.22 -10.25 3.33
C ALA A 245 -29.04 -9.02 2.90
N SER A 246 -30.32 -9.16 2.59
CA SER A 246 -31.18 -8.00 2.27
C SER A 246 -31.37 -7.03 3.44
N GLU A 247 -31.20 -7.50 4.68
CA GLU A 247 -31.52 -6.77 5.91
C GLU A 247 -30.31 -6.03 6.51
N SER A 248 -29.08 -6.47 6.20
CA SER A 248 -27.87 -5.89 6.79
C SER A 248 -26.79 -5.58 5.75
N TRP A 249 -26.37 -4.31 5.67
CA TRP A 249 -25.25 -3.91 4.82
C TRP A 249 -23.94 -4.61 5.23
N ALA A 250 -23.76 -4.87 6.53
CA ALA A 250 -22.58 -5.54 7.06
C ALA A 250 -22.55 -7.01 6.62
N ALA A 251 -23.71 -7.69 6.63
CA ALA A 251 -23.84 -9.04 6.07
C ALA A 251 -23.50 -9.06 4.57
N ARG A 252 -24.07 -8.14 3.76
CA ARG A 252 -23.73 -8.04 2.32
C ARG A 252 -22.27 -7.75 2.06
N GLY A 253 -21.70 -6.81 2.81
CA GLY A 253 -20.31 -6.39 2.66
C GLY A 253 -19.35 -7.55 2.83
N ARG A 254 -19.54 -8.36 3.89
CA ARG A 254 -18.78 -9.60 4.10
C ARG A 254 -19.04 -10.62 2.99
N LEU A 255 -20.31 -10.90 2.71
CA LEU A 255 -20.73 -11.86 1.69
C LEU A 255 -20.05 -11.60 0.33
N HIS A 256 -19.99 -10.32 -0.09
CA HIS A 256 -19.33 -9.93 -1.33
C HIS A 256 -17.80 -10.07 -1.26
N ALA A 257 -17.17 -9.66 -0.15
CA ALA A 257 -15.73 -9.74 0.03
C ALA A 257 -15.20 -11.19 0.06
N GLU A 258 -15.99 -12.12 0.61
CA GLU A 258 -15.59 -13.52 0.81
C GLU A 258 -16.07 -14.45 -0.33
N ALA A 259 -16.81 -13.94 -1.31
CA ALA A 259 -17.42 -14.79 -2.34
C ALA A 259 -16.40 -15.55 -3.20
N ALA A 260 -15.24 -14.95 -3.46
CA ALA A 260 -14.14 -15.59 -4.17
C ALA A 260 -13.41 -16.62 -3.29
N LEU A 261 -13.36 -16.38 -1.97
CA LEU A 261 -12.78 -17.31 -0.99
C LEU A 261 -13.60 -18.60 -0.95
N HIS A 262 -14.92 -18.53 -0.76
CA HIS A 262 -15.79 -19.70 -0.64
C HIS A 262 -16.05 -20.46 -1.95
N GLY A 263 -15.65 -19.89 -3.09
CA GLY A 263 -15.81 -20.53 -4.40
C GLY A 263 -14.47 -20.83 -5.06
N ALA A 264 -14.06 -19.93 -5.95
CA ALA A 264 -12.88 -20.04 -6.80
C ALA A 264 -11.60 -20.41 -6.04
N LEU A 265 -11.31 -19.78 -4.90
CA LEU A 265 -10.07 -20.00 -4.17
C LEU A 265 -10.01 -21.41 -3.54
N GLN A 266 -11.08 -21.85 -2.89
CA GLN A 266 -11.18 -23.19 -2.30
C GLN A 266 -11.17 -24.29 -3.37
N ALA A 267 -11.81 -24.05 -4.52
CA ALA A 267 -11.67 -24.94 -5.68
C ALA A 267 -10.22 -24.97 -6.19
N GLY A 268 -9.49 -23.84 -6.13
CA GLY A 268 -8.05 -23.77 -6.36
C GLY A 268 -7.24 -24.62 -5.39
N HIS A 269 -7.64 -24.68 -4.12
CA HIS A 269 -6.96 -25.51 -3.11
C HIS A 269 -7.06 -27.01 -3.41
N ASN A 270 -8.13 -27.48 -4.05
CA ASN A 270 -8.21 -28.86 -4.56
C ASN A 270 -7.08 -29.21 -5.54
N GLY A 271 -6.41 -28.22 -6.13
CA GLY A 271 -5.29 -28.36 -7.06
C GLY A 271 -3.95 -28.77 -6.44
N GLY A 272 -3.96 -29.42 -5.26
CA GLY A 272 -2.75 -29.85 -4.54
C GLY A 272 -2.33 -28.91 -3.41
N LEU A 273 -3.29 -28.25 -2.78
CA LEU A 273 -3.17 -27.55 -1.51
C LEU A 273 -4.22 -28.14 -0.54
N ALA A 274 -4.45 -27.51 0.60
CA ALA A 274 -5.44 -27.95 1.58
C ALA A 274 -6.66 -27.02 1.56
N PRO A 275 -7.82 -27.42 1.03
CA PRO A 275 -9.05 -26.68 1.27
C PRO A 275 -9.25 -26.46 2.76
N LEU A 276 -9.61 -25.24 3.16
CA LEU A 276 -9.80 -24.91 4.58
C LEU A 276 -11.26 -25.18 4.96
N CYS A 277 -11.48 -25.86 6.08
CA CYS A 277 -12.79 -25.82 6.74
C CYS A 277 -13.01 -24.40 7.26
N ILE A 278 -14.19 -23.83 6.98
CA ILE A 278 -14.60 -22.50 7.42
C ILE A 278 -16.02 -22.60 7.97
N GLY A 279 -16.20 -22.22 9.23
CA GLY A 279 -17.37 -22.54 10.04
C GLY A 279 -17.49 -24.05 10.30
N SER A 280 -18.67 -24.47 10.74
CA SER A 280 -18.96 -25.90 10.93
C SER A 280 -19.31 -26.65 9.63
N HIS A 281 -19.19 -26.02 8.45
CA HIS A 281 -19.62 -26.58 7.14
C HIS A 281 -18.62 -27.55 6.53
N TYR A 282 -18.44 -28.68 7.19
CA TYR A 282 -17.57 -29.72 6.68
C TYR A 282 -18.02 -31.11 7.12
N ALA A 283 -17.59 -32.11 6.38
CA ALA A 283 -17.73 -33.50 6.73
C ALA A 283 -16.37 -34.10 7.05
N VAL A 284 -16.33 -35.06 7.95
CA VAL A 284 -15.11 -35.78 8.33
C VAL A 284 -15.29 -37.28 8.17
N ARG A 285 -14.21 -37.95 7.82
CA ARG A 285 -14.04 -39.38 8.08
C ARG A 285 -13.77 -39.53 9.57
N THR A 286 -14.64 -40.22 10.29
CA THR A 286 -14.60 -40.29 11.76
C THR A 286 -13.28 -40.89 12.27
N ARG A 287 -12.74 -41.88 11.56
CA ARG A 287 -11.40 -42.41 11.83
C ARG A 287 -10.32 -41.35 11.71
N ALA A 288 -10.34 -40.54 10.66
CA ALA A 288 -9.33 -39.49 10.46
C ALA A 288 -9.37 -38.46 11.58
N LEU A 289 -10.58 -38.05 12.01
CA LEU A 289 -10.75 -37.13 13.14
C LEU A 289 -10.24 -37.75 14.45
N ARG A 290 -10.50 -39.04 14.67
CA ARG A 290 -9.97 -39.76 15.84
C ARG A 290 -8.44 -39.84 15.82
N ASP A 291 -7.85 -40.12 14.66
CA ASP A 291 -6.40 -40.29 14.48
C ASP A 291 -5.63 -39.00 14.82
N ILE A 292 -6.24 -37.82 14.64
CA ILE A 292 -5.65 -36.53 15.01
C ILE A 292 -5.94 -36.09 16.45
N GLY A 293 -6.69 -36.89 17.22
CA GLY A 293 -7.07 -36.60 18.60
C GLY A 293 -8.37 -35.81 18.77
N GLY A 294 -9.20 -35.69 17.73
CA GLY A 294 -10.46 -34.96 17.75
C GLY A 294 -10.40 -33.56 17.14
N LEU A 295 -11.37 -32.72 17.50
CA LEU A 295 -11.47 -31.33 17.03
C LEU A 295 -10.32 -30.48 17.58
N GLY A 296 -9.83 -29.57 16.74
CA GLY A 296 -8.70 -28.71 17.08
C GLY A 296 -9.03 -27.61 18.10
N PRO A 297 -8.00 -26.93 18.61
CA PRO A 297 -8.14 -25.86 19.60
C PRO A 297 -8.66 -24.55 19.01
N GLU A 298 -8.96 -23.60 19.91
CA GLU A 298 -9.43 -22.23 19.65
C GLU A 298 -10.86 -22.11 19.09
N LEU A 299 -11.35 -20.89 18.92
CA LEU A 299 -12.67 -20.62 18.32
C LEU A 299 -12.70 -20.90 16.80
N ALA A 300 -11.55 -20.81 16.14
CA ALA A 300 -11.39 -21.24 14.76
C ALA A 300 -10.97 -22.71 14.74
N GLU A 301 -11.78 -23.58 15.39
CA GLU A 301 -11.49 -25.00 15.51
C GLU A 301 -11.51 -25.69 14.14
N ASP A 302 -12.31 -25.17 13.22
CA ASP A 302 -12.35 -25.53 11.81
C ASP A 302 -10.96 -25.43 11.13
N HIS A 303 -10.27 -24.29 11.30
CA HIS A 303 -8.95 -24.04 10.76
C HIS A 303 -7.89 -24.91 11.46
N SER A 304 -7.95 -25.01 12.79
CA SER A 304 -6.99 -25.82 13.55
C SER A 304 -7.18 -27.32 13.28
N THR A 305 -8.41 -27.80 13.14
CA THR A 305 -8.73 -29.18 12.70
C THR A 305 -8.18 -29.43 11.30
N THR A 306 -8.35 -28.48 10.38
CA THR A 306 -7.79 -28.59 9.02
C THR A 306 -6.26 -28.72 9.04
N LEU A 307 -5.59 -27.89 9.85
CA LEU A 307 -4.14 -27.94 10.07
C LEU A 307 -3.72 -29.32 10.62
N MET A 308 -4.41 -29.80 11.65
CA MET A 308 -4.13 -31.08 12.31
C MET A 308 -4.34 -32.26 11.36
N MET A 309 -5.42 -32.28 10.58
CA MET A 309 -5.68 -33.30 9.54
C MET A 309 -4.50 -33.40 8.56
N ASN A 310 -4.09 -32.27 7.98
CA ASN A 310 -3.01 -32.24 7.01
C ASN A 310 -1.65 -32.59 7.64
N ALA A 311 -1.40 -32.20 8.88
CA ALA A 311 -0.18 -32.56 9.60
C ALA A 311 -0.08 -34.05 9.98
N HIS A 312 -1.20 -34.77 10.00
CA HIS A 312 -1.27 -36.22 10.16
C HIS A 312 -1.36 -36.98 8.83
N GLY A 313 -1.20 -36.29 7.69
CA GLY A 313 -1.16 -36.90 6.37
C GLY A 313 -2.52 -37.12 5.70
N TRP A 314 -3.62 -36.67 6.33
CA TRP A 314 -4.94 -36.69 5.69
C TRP A 314 -5.07 -35.59 4.66
N SER A 315 -5.79 -35.89 3.57
CA SER A 315 -6.10 -34.91 2.52
C SER A 315 -7.50 -34.33 2.67
N GLY A 316 -7.67 -33.08 2.24
CA GLY A 316 -8.95 -32.38 2.19
C GLY A 316 -9.44 -32.18 0.76
N VAL A 317 -10.76 -32.12 0.59
CA VAL A 317 -11.40 -31.74 -0.68
C VAL A 317 -12.51 -30.72 -0.45
N HIS A 318 -12.59 -29.70 -1.28
CA HIS A 318 -13.70 -28.75 -1.31
C HIS A 318 -14.81 -29.26 -2.22
N ALA A 319 -15.98 -29.55 -1.66
CA ALA A 319 -17.20 -29.87 -2.38
C ALA A 319 -17.92 -28.57 -2.77
N LEU A 320 -17.51 -27.96 -3.88
CA LEU A 320 -18.02 -26.67 -4.37
C LEU A 320 -19.56 -26.64 -4.59
N ASP A 321 -20.17 -27.81 -4.79
CA ASP A 321 -21.61 -27.99 -5.02
C ASP A 321 -22.40 -28.34 -3.74
N ALA A 322 -21.73 -28.54 -2.60
CA ALA A 322 -22.40 -28.78 -1.33
C ALA A 322 -22.85 -27.43 -0.73
N ILE A 323 -24.02 -26.94 -1.16
CA ILE A 323 -24.51 -25.62 -0.78
C ILE A 323 -25.36 -25.68 0.49
N ALA A 324 -24.98 -24.87 1.49
CA ALA A 324 -25.82 -24.53 2.63
C ALA A 324 -25.88 -23.00 2.77
N ASN A 325 -27.04 -22.46 3.11
CA ASN A 325 -27.28 -21.02 3.22
C ASN A 325 -27.59 -20.68 4.67
N GLY A 326 -26.93 -19.66 5.22
CA GLY A 326 -27.16 -19.23 6.58
C GLY A 326 -27.12 -17.73 6.81
N ASP A 327 -27.21 -17.35 8.08
CA ASP A 327 -27.30 -15.97 8.53
C ASP A 327 -25.92 -15.31 8.64
N GLY A 328 -25.77 -14.16 7.98
CA GLY A 328 -24.69 -13.22 8.25
C GLY A 328 -24.89 -12.45 9.57
N PRO A 329 -23.97 -11.55 9.93
CA PRO A 329 -24.14 -10.68 11.09
C PRO A 329 -25.38 -9.80 10.94
N ARG A 330 -26.29 -9.80 11.93
CA ARG A 330 -27.53 -9.01 11.92
C ARG A 330 -27.24 -7.51 12.06
N THR A 331 -26.26 -7.15 12.88
CA THR A 331 -25.81 -5.77 13.05
C THR A 331 -24.33 -5.61 12.75
N PHE A 332 -23.91 -4.37 12.50
CA PHE A 332 -22.48 -4.04 12.41
C PHE A 332 -21.72 -4.36 13.71
N ALA A 333 -22.37 -4.28 14.88
CA ALA A 333 -21.75 -4.65 16.16
C ALA A 333 -21.48 -6.16 16.26
N ASP A 334 -22.35 -6.99 15.70
CA ASP A 334 -22.14 -8.44 15.63
C ASP A 334 -20.99 -8.77 14.67
N MET A 335 -20.96 -8.11 13.51
CA MET A 335 -19.86 -8.23 12.54
C MET A 335 -18.52 -7.91 13.20
N VAL A 336 -18.41 -6.79 13.91
CA VAL A 336 -17.20 -6.37 14.63
C VAL A 336 -16.78 -7.41 15.68
N THR A 337 -17.75 -7.95 16.42
CA THR A 337 -17.47 -8.97 17.45
C THR A 337 -16.89 -10.23 16.81
N GLN A 338 -17.44 -10.66 15.67
CA GLN A 338 -16.93 -11.81 14.92
C GLN A 338 -15.52 -11.55 14.36
N GLU A 339 -15.28 -10.39 13.73
CA GLU A 339 -13.95 -10.04 13.19
C GLU A 339 -12.87 -10.03 14.29
N PHE A 340 -13.18 -9.45 15.45
CA PHE A 340 -12.27 -9.47 16.60
C PHE A 340 -11.96 -10.90 17.06
N GLN A 341 -12.98 -11.75 17.14
CA GLN A 341 -12.83 -13.12 17.62
C GLN A 341 -12.07 -14.01 16.63
N TRP A 342 -12.38 -13.94 15.33
CA TRP A 342 -11.71 -14.73 14.30
C TRP A 342 -10.24 -14.34 14.17
N SER A 343 -9.95 -13.04 14.07
CA SER A 343 -8.57 -12.54 13.99
C SER A 343 -7.74 -12.91 15.22
N LYS A 344 -8.34 -12.84 16.41
CA LYS A 344 -7.70 -13.28 17.65
C LYS A 344 -7.41 -14.77 17.64
N SER A 345 -8.39 -15.63 17.34
CA SER A 345 -8.17 -17.08 17.36
C SER A 345 -7.18 -17.55 16.30
N LEU A 346 -7.21 -17.02 15.08
CA LEU A 346 -6.17 -17.34 14.08
C LEU A 346 -4.78 -16.92 14.55
N ALA A 347 -4.65 -15.76 15.19
CA ALA A 347 -3.38 -15.31 15.75
C ALA A 347 -2.91 -16.18 16.93
N VAL A 348 -3.82 -16.66 17.79
CA VAL A 348 -3.47 -17.64 18.84
C VAL A 348 -3.02 -18.97 18.23
N ILE A 349 -3.71 -19.44 17.17
CA ILE A 349 -3.29 -20.64 16.42
C ILE A 349 -1.87 -20.45 15.86
N LEU A 350 -1.58 -19.30 15.25
CA LEU A 350 -0.25 -18.95 14.76
C LEU A 350 0.80 -19.04 15.86
N PHE A 351 0.57 -18.38 17.00
CA PHE A 351 1.58 -18.23 18.05
C PHE A 351 1.76 -19.46 18.95
N ARG A 352 0.69 -20.22 19.23
CA ARG A 352 0.73 -21.33 20.20
C ARG A 352 0.77 -22.71 19.57
N TYR A 353 0.04 -22.93 18.49
CA TYR A 353 -0.24 -24.29 18.00
C TYR A 353 0.46 -24.62 16.69
N THR A 354 0.75 -23.62 15.85
CA THR A 354 1.27 -23.87 14.50
C THR A 354 2.64 -24.54 14.51
N SER A 355 3.56 -24.12 15.39
CA SER A 355 4.91 -24.68 15.51
C SER A 355 4.90 -26.19 15.76
N THR A 356 3.94 -26.69 16.53
CA THR A 356 3.76 -28.12 16.85
C THR A 356 3.48 -28.97 15.60
N TYR A 357 2.69 -28.44 14.67
CA TYR A 357 2.25 -29.17 13.47
C TYR A 357 3.11 -28.87 12.24
N PHE A 358 3.81 -27.74 12.24
CA PHE A 358 4.53 -27.23 11.07
C PHE A 358 5.56 -28.24 10.54
N GLY A 359 6.29 -28.91 11.42
CA GLY A 359 7.36 -29.85 11.04
C GLY A 359 6.90 -30.98 10.13
N ARG A 360 5.63 -31.41 10.24
CA ARG A 360 5.05 -32.56 9.51
C ARG A 360 4.48 -32.19 8.15
N LEU A 361 4.27 -30.90 7.88
CA LEU A 361 3.65 -30.44 6.64
C LEU A 361 4.66 -30.39 5.48
N PRO A 362 4.25 -30.72 4.24
CA PRO A 362 5.04 -30.44 3.05
C PRO A 362 5.17 -28.92 2.82
N LEU A 363 6.23 -28.49 2.15
CA LEU A 363 6.57 -27.06 1.98
C LEU A 363 5.43 -26.21 1.39
N ARG A 364 4.69 -26.76 0.41
CA ARG A 364 3.52 -26.09 -0.17
C ARG A 364 2.43 -25.77 0.85
N LEU A 365 2.17 -26.68 1.79
CA LEU A 365 1.15 -26.51 2.83
C LEU A 365 1.67 -25.63 3.97
N LYS A 366 2.97 -25.70 4.29
CA LYS A 366 3.62 -24.74 5.19
C LYS A 366 3.39 -23.31 4.72
N GLY A 367 3.65 -23.04 3.44
CA GLY A 367 3.40 -21.72 2.83
C GLY A 367 1.94 -21.32 2.90
N GLN A 368 1.01 -22.21 2.56
CA GLN A 368 -0.43 -21.93 2.59
C GLN A 368 -0.96 -21.64 4.01
N PHE A 369 -0.69 -22.51 4.98
CA PHE A 369 -1.18 -22.34 6.35
C PHE A 369 -0.56 -21.10 7.01
N LEU A 370 0.73 -20.85 6.78
CA LEU A 370 1.38 -19.64 7.26
C LEU A 370 0.78 -18.38 6.63
N PHE A 371 0.52 -18.39 5.32
CA PHE A 371 -0.17 -17.29 4.64
C PHE A 371 -1.56 -17.04 5.23
N ALA A 372 -2.38 -18.09 5.41
CA ALA A 372 -3.72 -17.98 5.97
C ALA A 372 -3.71 -17.41 7.40
N GLN A 373 -2.76 -17.83 8.23
CA GLN A 373 -2.64 -17.37 9.62
C GLN A 373 -2.02 -15.96 9.75
N LEU A 374 -1.12 -15.59 8.84
CA LEU A 374 -0.53 -14.24 8.79
C LEU A 374 -1.46 -13.21 8.12
N TRP A 375 -2.53 -13.65 7.46
CA TRP A 375 -3.38 -12.77 6.68
C TRP A 375 -3.99 -11.64 7.51
N TYR A 376 -4.57 -11.93 8.67
CA TYR A 376 -5.14 -10.90 9.55
C TYR A 376 -4.06 -9.90 10.06
N PRO A 377 -2.93 -10.35 10.65
CA PRO A 377 -1.83 -9.46 11.01
C PRO A 377 -1.36 -8.56 9.86
N LEU A 378 -1.08 -9.12 8.69
CA LEU A 378 -0.55 -8.39 7.54
C LEU A 378 -1.59 -7.43 6.95
N PHE A 379 -2.85 -7.87 6.84
CA PHE A 379 -3.96 -7.01 6.42
C PHE A 379 -4.11 -5.81 7.36
N SER A 380 -4.20 -6.05 8.67
CA SER A 380 -4.40 -5.00 9.66
C SER A 380 -3.23 -4.03 9.75
N LEU A 381 -1.99 -4.53 9.69
CA LEU A 381 -0.79 -3.68 9.68
C LEU A 381 -0.69 -2.86 8.41
N THR A 382 -1.02 -3.44 7.26
CA THR A 382 -1.03 -2.70 5.98
C THR A 382 -2.09 -1.60 6.00
N MET A 383 -3.31 -1.90 6.46
CA MET A 383 -4.36 -0.89 6.60
C MET A 383 -3.98 0.22 7.59
N ALA A 384 -3.39 -0.14 8.73
CA ALA A 384 -2.89 0.84 9.70
C ALA A 384 -1.79 1.72 9.09
N ALA A 385 -0.85 1.13 8.36
CA ALA A 385 0.20 1.86 7.65
C ALA A 385 -0.38 2.82 6.60
N SER A 386 -1.32 2.37 5.77
CA SER A 386 -1.98 3.22 4.76
C SER A 386 -2.70 4.43 5.37
N VAL A 387 -3.22 4.32 6.59
CA VAL A 387 -3.81 5.45 7.33
C VAL A 387 -2.75 6.34 7.97
N ALA A 388 -1.71 5.74 8.54
CA ALA A 388 -0.69 6.46 9.29
C ALA A 388 0.35 7.15 8.42
N MET A 389 0.67 6.62 7.24
CA MET A 389 1.72 7.14 6.36
C MET A 389 1.46 8.59 5.93
N PRO A 390 0.26 9.00 5.46
CA PRO A 390 0.01 10.41 5.16
C PRO A 390 0.17 11.33 6.37
N VAL A 391 -0.30 10.88 7.54
CA VAL A 391 -0.16 11.63 8.80
C VAL A 391 1.31 11.83 9.17
N PHE A 392 2.11 10.75 9.14
CA PHE A 392 3.53 10.84 9.43
C PHE A 392 4.29 11.68 8.41
N ALA A 393 3.93 11.63 7.12
CA ALA A 393 4.55 12.47 6.11
C ALA A 393 4.34 13.96 6.42
N LEU A 394 3.13 14.35 6.84
CA LEU A 394 2.82 15.72 7.26
C LEU A 394 3.58 16.12 8.53
N LEU A 395 3.57 15.27 9.56
CA LEU A 395 4.23 15.57 10.84
C LEU A 395 5.77 15.62 10.72
N THR A 396 6.35 14.94 9.74
CA THR A 396 7.81 14.86 9.56
C THR A 396 8.32 15.65 8.36
N HIS A 397 7.44 16.32 7.61
CA HIS A 397 7.75 17.09 6.40
C HIS A 397 8.50 16.25 5.34
N ARG A 398 8.24 14.94 5.33
CA ARG A 398 9.07 13.94 4.64
C ARG A 398 8.19 13.01 3.83
N VAL A 399 8.51 12.86 2.55
CA VAL A 399 7.78 11.98 1.63
C VAL A 399 8.21 10.51 1.79
N TRP A 400 7.39 9.59 1.25
CA TRP A 400 7.62 8.14 1.28
C TRP A 400 8.27 7.59 -0.01
N ALA A 401 8.22 8.35 -1.09
CA ALA A 401 8.86 8.07 -2.38
C ALA A 401 8.94 9.39 -3.16
N ASP A 402 9.93 9.53 -4.06
CA ASP A 402 10.02 10.68 -4.97
C ASP A 402 9.22 10.41 -6.24
N VAL A 403 7.89 10.39 -6.10
CA VAL A 403 6.97 9.98 -7.16
C VAL A 403 5.81 10.96 -7.24
N PRO A 404 5.58 11.62 -8.40
CA PRO A 404 4.37 12.36 -8.64
C PRO A 404 3.14 11.45 -8.53
N TYR A 405 2.13 11.88 -7.79
CA TYR A 405 0.95 11.04 -7.55
C TYR A 405 0.19 10.69 -8.83
N THR A 406 0.19 11.59 -9.82
CA THR A 406 -0.43 11.34 -11.12
C THR A 406 0.28 10.21 -11.87
N ASP A 407 1.61 10.15 -11.81
CA ASP A 407 2.39 9.07 -12.42
C ASP A 407 2.15 7.74 -11.71
N TYR A 408 2.08 7.75 -10.38
CA TYR A 408 1.67 6.57 -9.62
C TYR A 408 0.30 6.04 -10.07
N LEU A 409 -0.71 6.90 -10.20
CA LEU A 409 -2.04 6.48 -10.67
C LEU A 409 -2.01 5.92 -12.09
N LEU A 410 -1.23 6.52 -13.00
CA LEU A 410 -1.11 6.04 -14.38
C LEU A 410 -0.49 4.64 -14.47
N HIS A 411 0.48 4.32 -13.61
CA HIS A 411 1.09 2.99 -13.55
C HIS A 411 0.27 1.98 -12.74
N ALA A 412 -0.44 2.42 -11.70
CA ALA A 412 -1.30 1.56 -10.88
C ALA A 412 -2.63 1.21 -11.57
N LEU A 413 -3.13 2.06 -12.46
CA LEU A 413 -4.41 1.88 -13.14
C LEU A 413 -4.46 0.60 -14.01
N PRO A 414 -3.48 0.30 -14.88
CA PRO A 414 -3.45 -0.96 -15.64
C PRO A 414 -3.49 -2.21 -14.75
N VAL A 415 -2.75 -2.20 -13.62
CA VAL A 415 -2.74 -3.30 -12.65
C VAL A 415 -4.14 -3.49 -12.05
N THR A 416 -4.78 -2.40 -11.64
CA THR A 416 -6.11 -2.42 -11.02
C THR A 416 -7.20 -2.80 -12.03
N ALA A 417 -7.16 -2.23 -13.23
CA ALA A 417 -8.15 -2.49 -14.27
C ALA A 417 -8.09 -3.95 -14.76
N SER A 418 -6.89 -4.50 -14.95
CA SER A 418 -6.70 -5.89 -15.40
C SER A 418 -7.16 -6.90 -14.35
N ILE A 419 -6.90 -6.68 -13.05
CA ILE A 419 -7.41 -7.58 -12.01
C ILE A 419 -8.93 -7.48 -11.88
N LEU A 420 -9.51 -6.28 -11.98
CA LEU A 420 -10.97 -6.11 -11.94
C LEU A 420 -11.64 -6.79 -13.14
N LEU A 421 -11.03 -6.71 -14.32
CA LEU A 421 -11.50 -7.43 -15.51
C LEU A 421 -11.42 -8.96 -15.31
N LEU A 422 -10.32 -9.46 -14.74
CA LEU A 422 -10.18 -10.88 -14.39
C LEU A 422 -11.26 -11.30 -13.40
N MET A 423 -11.51 -10.53 -12.35
CA MET A 423 -12.53 -10.84 -11.35
C MET A 423 -13.96 -10.75 -11.91
N ALA A 424 -14.22 -9.79 -12.80
CA ALA A 424 -15.48 -9.71 -13.53
C ALA A 424 -15.68 -10.95 -14.41
N TRP A 425 -14.63 -11.44 -15.08
CA TRP A 425 -14.67 -12.69 -15.83
C TRP A 425 -14.89 -13.91 -14.91
N VAL A 426 -14.22 -14.00 -13.76
CA VAL A 426 -14.47 -15.09 -12.78
C VAL A 426 -15.92 -15.10 -12.29
N LYS A 427 -16.56 -13.92 -12.15
CA LYS A 427 -17.98 -13.84 -11.84
C LYS A 427 -18.83 -14.47 -12.95
N THR A 428 -18.55 -14.21 -14.22
CA THR A 428 -19.34 -14.74 -15.34
C THR A 428 -19.21 -16.26 -15.51
N THR A 429 -18.14 -16.87 -15.01
CA THR A 429 -17.99 -18.34 -15.01
C THR A 429 -18.77 -19.04 -13.90
N GLY A 430 -19.46 -18.30 -13.01
CA GLY A 430 -20.22 -18.88 -11.91
C GLY A 430 -19.34 -19.52 -10.82
N CYS A 431 -18.06 -19.15 -10.74
CA CYS A 431 -17.11 -19.73 -9.78
C CYS A 431 -17.15 -19.09 -8.39
N LEU A 432 -17.91 -18.00 -8.20
CA LEU A 432 -18.11 -17.35 -6.90
C LEU A 432 -19.19 -18.06 -6.07
N ARG A 433 -19.12 -17.93 -4.74
CA ARG A 433 -20.14 -18.42 -3.81
C ARG A 433 -20.51 -17.31 -2.81
N PRO A 434 -21.69 -16.68 -2.92
CA PRO A 434 -22.78 -16.98 -3.86
C PRO A 434 -22.44 -16.53 -5.28
N HIS A 435 -23.11 -17.12 -6.27
CA HIS A 435 -22.84 -16.88 -7.70
C HIS A 435 -23.07 -15.43 -8.15
N ASN A 436 -24.01 -14.74 -7.50
CA ASN A 436 -24.43 -13.39 -7.86
C ASN A 436 -23.64 -12.28 -7.13
N ALA A 437 -22.66 -12.63 -6.28
CA ALA A 437 -21.87 -11.68 -5.50
C ALA A 437 -21.28 -10.56 -6.38
N ASN A 438 -21.28 -9.33 -5.87
CA ASN A 438 -20.75 -8.18 -6.58
C ASN A 438 -19.22 -8.09 -6.40
N VAL A 439 -18.49 -7.99 -7.52
CA VAL A 439 -17.03 -7.82 -7.51
C VAL A 439 -16.65 -6.43 -6.96
N VAL A 440 -17.42 -5.41 -7.32
CA VAL A 440 -17.29 -4.05 -6.81
C VAL A 440 -18.62 -3.64 -6.21
N SER A 441 -18.64 -3.33 -4.92
CA SER A 441 -19.80 -2.84 -4.19
C SER A 441 -19.37 -1.84 -3.13
N TRP A 442 -20.23 -0.87 -2.82
CA TRP A 442 -19.95 0.08 -1.74
C TRP A 442 -19.95 -0.64 -0.38
N GLU A 443 -20.80 -1.67 -0.19
CA GLU A 443 -20.82 -2.47 1.03
C GLU A 443 -19.50 -3.23 1.23
N GLY A 444 -18.95 -3.83 0.17
CA GLY A 444 -17.68 -4.54 0.21
C GLY A 444 -16.52 -3.60 0.52
N LEU A 445 -16.49 -2.41 -0.11
CA LEU A 445 -15.49 -1.39 0.20
C LEU A 445 -15.61 -0.90 1.66
N ALA A 446 -16.81 -0.56 2.10
CA ALA A 446 -17.06 -0.13 3.47
C ALA A 446 -16.66 -1.21 4.48
N PHE A 447 -16.96 -2.49 4.21
CA PHE A 447 -16.56 -3.63 5.04
C PHE A 447 -15.04 -3.73 5.19
N LEU A 448 -14.29 -3.61 4.09
CA LEU A 448 -12.82 -3.68 4.11
C LEU A 448 -12.20 -2.58 4.99
N PHE A 449 -12.65 -1.33 4.84
CA PHE A 449 -12.17 -0.21 5.67
C PHE A 449 -12.70 -0.25 7.10
N ALA A 450 -13.87 -0.84 7.33
CA ALA A 450 -14.47 -0.89 8.66
C ALA A 450 -13.87 -1.98 9.54
N ARG A 451 -13.44 -3.13 8.99
CA ARG A 451 -13.06 -4.30 9.80
C ARG A 451 -11.65 -4.27 10.38
N TRP A 452 -10.70 -3.58 9.74
CA TRP A 452 -9.27 -3.66 10.10
C TRP A 452 -8.93 -3.21 11.53
N PRO A 453 -9.59 -2.19 12.15
CA PRO A 453 -9.28 -1.80 13.52
C PRO A 453 -9.59 -2.93 14.51
N TRP A 454 -10.69 -3.64 14.29
CA TRP A 454 -11.13 -4.74 15.14
C TRP A 454 -10.29 -5.99 14.94
N SER A 455 -9.90 -6.25 13.69
CA SER A 455 -8.93 -7.31 13.39
C SER A 455 -7.57 -7.02 14.03
N LEU A 456 -7.09 -5.77 14.00
CA LEU A 456 -5.84 -5.37 14.65
C LEU A 456 -5.92 -5.55 16.16
N LEU A 457 -7.02 -5.12 16.78
CA LEU A 457 -7.26 -5.31 18.21
C LEU A 457 -7.31 -6.80 18.58
N GLY A 458 -7.90 -7.65 17.75
CA GLY A 458 -7.91 -9.11 17.94
C GLY A 458 -6.50 -9.71 17.91
N VAL A 459 -5.70 -9.35 16.91
CA VAL A 459 -4.29 -9.79 16.78
C VAL A 459 -3.44 -9.29 17.95
N LEU A 460 -3.53 -8.02 18.32
CA LEU A 460 -2.80 -7.46 19.46
C LEU A 460 -3.22 -8.13 20.77
N SER A 461 -4.52 -8.38 20.95
CA SER A 461 -5.02 -9.10 22.12
C SER A 461 -4.49 -10.53 22.16
N ALA A 462 -4.42 -11.25 21.03
CA ALA A 462 -3.82 -12.58 20.96
C ALA A 462 -2.34 -12.55 21.37
N ALA A 463 -1.56 -11.60 20.84
CA ALA A 463 -0.15 -11.46 21.19
C ALA A 463 0.04 -11.21 22.69
N LEU A 464 -0.72 -10.27 23.27
CA LEU A 464 -0.71 -9.95 24.69
C LEU A 464 -1.07 -11.17 25.57
N ASP A 465 -2.10 -11.93 25.18
CA ASP A 465 -2.54 -13.10 25.94
C ASP A 465 -1.57 -14.26 25.83
N CYS A 466 -0.90 -14.44 24.67
CA CYS A 466 0.18 -15.41 24.50
C CYS A 466 1.38 -15.08 25.39
N VAL A 467 1.80 -13.81 25.43
CA VAL A 467 2.90 -13.36 26.31
C VAL A 467 2.54 -13.53 27.80
N ARG A 468 1.27 -13.32 28.17
CA ARG A 468 0.80 -13.42 29.57
C ARG A 468 0.36 -14.83 30.00
N GLY A 469 0.37 -15.80 29.09
CA GLY A 469 -0.14 -17.16 29.35
C GLY A 469 -1.63 -17.21 29.73
N ARG A 470 -2.43 -16.22 29.31
CA ARG A 470 -3.87 -16.15 29.63
C ARG A 470 -4.71 -16.87 28.59
N GLU A 471 -5.81 -17.46 29.02
CA GLU A 471 -6.81 -18.06 28.14
C GLU A 471 -7.96 -17.08 27.86
N PHE A 472 -8.55 -17.19 26.68
CA PHE A 472 -9.56 -16.24 26.20
C PHE A 472 -10.98 -16.69 26.51
N ALA A 473 -11.74 -15.83 27.19
CA ALA A 473 -13.17 -16.02 27.40
C ALA A 473 -13.97 -15.76 26.11
N PHE A 474 -14.66 -16.79 25.64
CA PHE A 474 -15.51 -16.74 24.46
C PHE A 474 -16.81 -15.96 24.72
N ARG A 475 -17.30 -15.25 23.70
CA ARG A 475 -18.59 -14.54 23.74
C ARG A 475 -19.45 -14.91 22.53
N VAL A 476 -20.52 -15.66 22.73
CA VAL A 476 -21.49 -15.91 21.66
C VAL A 476 -22.23 -14.61 21.33
N THR A 477 -22.33 -14.26 20.05
CA THR A 477 -23.18 -13.16 19.59
C THR A 477 -24.65 -13.60 19.66
N PRO A 478 -25.54 -12.86 20.33
CA PRO A 478 -26.97 -13.21 20.40
C PRO A 478 -27.58 -13.30 19.00
N LYS A 479 -28.36 -14.35 18.73
CA LYS A 479 -29.03 -14.55 17.43
C LYS A 479 -30.48 -14.03 17.41
N SER A 480 -31.04 -13.59 18.55
CA SER A 480 -32.47 -13.27 18.69
C SER A 480 -32.83 -12.00 19.47
N ALA A 481 -31.87 -11.18 19.89
CA ALA A 481 -32.21 -9.94 20.58
C ALA A 481 -32.53 -8.82 19.57
N ALA A 482 -33.68 -8.15 19.71
CA ALA A 482 -33.95 -6.90 19.02
C ALA A 482 -32.85 -5.89 19.39
N ALA A 483 -32.09 -5.42 18.40
CA ALA A 483 -31.01 -4.48 18.67
C ALA A 483 -31.57 -3.09 18.94
N ASP A 484 -30.97 -2.38 19.89
CA ASP A 484 -31.26 -0.97 20.15
C ASP A 484 -31.08 -0.17 18.85
N PRO A 485 -32.06 0.63 18.40
CA PRO A 485 -31.94 1.44 17.18
C PRO A 485 -30.80 2.46 17.24
N VAL A 486 -30.26 2.75 18.43
CA VAL A 486 -29.13 3.65 18.64
C VAL A 486 -27.81 2.87 18.61
N ALA A 487 -27.00 3.12 17.58
CA ALA A 487 -25.68 2.48 17.43
C ALA A 487 -24.76 2.71 18.65
N PRO A 488 -24.13 1.66 19.22
CA PRO A 488 -23.30 1.80 20.41
C PRO A 488 -22.07 2.70 20.20
N MET A 489 -21.78 3.60 21.15
CA MET A 489 -20.62 4.50 21.10
C MET A 489 -19.30 3.75 20.89
N ARG A 490 -19.12 2.61 21.58
CA ARG A 490 -17.90 1.77 21.46
C ARG A 490 -17.61 1.32 20.03
N VAL A 491 -18.63 1.21 19.19
CA VAL A 491 -18.50 0.76 17.80
C VAL A 491 -18.25 1.94 16.86
N VAL A 492 -18.82 3.11 17.13
CA VAL A 492 -18.68 4.31 16.28
C VAL A 492 -17.39 5.08 16.58
N ALA A 493 -16.99 5.17 17.84
CA ALA A 493 -15.88 6.00 18.30
C ALA A 493 -14.53 5.73 17.60
N PRO A 494 -14.12 4.48 17.32
CA PRO A 494 -12.85 4.22 16.62
C PRO A 494 -12.74 4.94 15.28
N TYR A 495 -13.83 4.99 14.51
CA TYR A 495 -13.84 5.66 13.21
C TYR A 495 -13.73 7.17 13.35
N LEU A 496 -14.45 7.77 14.31
CA LEU A 496 -14.34 9.21 14.57
C LEU A 496 -12.95 9.60 15.07
N TRP A 497 -12.29 8.74 15.86
CA TRP A 497 -10.89 8.94 16.24
C TRP A 497 -9.95 8.83 15.03
N LEU A 498 -10.21 7.94 14.08
CA LEU A 498 -9.46 7.87 12.82
C LEU A 498 -9.66 9.13 11.97
N VAL A 499 -10.87 9.70 11.94
CA VAL A 499 -11.12 11.02 11.31
C VAL A 499 -10.23 12.08 11.93
N LEU A 500 -10.25 12.19 13.26
CA LEU A 500 -9.43 13.19 13.98
C LEU A 500 -7.94 12.95 13.80
N PHE A 501 -7.48 11.70 13.86
CA PHE A 501 -6.08 11.32 13.63
C PHE A 501 -5.59 11.76 12.25
N CYS A 502 -6.43 11.67 11.22
CA CYS A 502 -6.08 12.07 9.87
C CYS A 502 -6.24 13.59 9.64
N ALA A 503 -7.27 14.21 10.22
CA ALA A 503 -7.62 15.61 9.95
C ALA A 503 -6.86 16.63 10.81
N LEU A 504 -6.50 16.28 12.06
CA LEU A 504 -5.78 17.20 12.95
C LEU A 504 -4.38 17.58 12.42
N PRO A 505 -3.53 16.67 11.91
CA PRO A 505 -2.25 17.05 11.31
C PRO A 505 -2.40 18.01 10.13
N VAL A 506 -3.45 17.84 9.32
CA VAL A 506 -3.75 18.77 8.22
C VAL A 506 -4.10 20.16 8.76
N LEU A 507 -4.82 20.25 9.88
CA LEU A 507 -5.16 21.53 10.49
C LEU A 507 -3.94 22.20 11.18
N LEU A 508 -3.07 21.40 11.79
CA LEU A 508 -2.00 21.88 12.69
C LEU A 508 -0.66 22.11 12.00
N VAL A 509 -0.41 21.50 10.84
CA VAL A 509 0.82 21.70 10.06
C VAL A 509 0.56 22.80 9.03
N ASP A 510 1.28 23.92 9.18
CA ASP A 510 1.09 25.11 8.34
C ASP A 510 1.80 25.02 6.98
N ASP A 511 3.04 24.53 6.98
CA ASP A 511 3.80 24.26 5.76
C ASP A 511 4.44 22.87 5.82
N ALA A 512 3.92 21.94 5.01
CA ALA A 512 4.42 20.57 4.94
C ALA A 512 5.58 20.40 3.92
N ASP A 513 6.11 21.49 3.35
CA ASP A 513 7.20 21.48 2.36
C ASP A 513 6.95 20.48 1.20
N ASN A 514 7.86 19.53 1.00
CA ASN A 514 7.76 18.48 -0.02
C ASN A 514 6.57 17.51 0.23
N ALA A 515 6.01 17.48 1.45
CA ALA A 515 4.91 16.59 1.82
C ALA A 515 3.51 17.22 1.64
N ARG A 516 3.38 18.42 1.06
CA ARG A 516 2.08 19.10 0.84
C ARG A 516 1.03 18.23 0.13
N GLY A 517 1.43 17.36 -0.79
CA GLY A 517 0.51 16.41 -1.45
C GLY A 517 -0.21 15.46 -0.48
N PHE A 518 0.37 15.18 0.69
CA PHE A 518 -0.24 14.34 1.72
C PHE A 518 -1.39 15.01 2.47
N TYR A 519 -1.62 16.33 2.33
CA TYR A 519 -2.84 16.96 2.82
C TYR A 519 -4.08 16.31 2.20
N VAL A 520 -4.06 16.07 0.88
CA VAL A 520 -5.17 15.43 0.16
C VAL A 520 -5.34 13.98 0.59
N MET A 521 -4.25 13.22 0.71
CA MET A 521 -4.31 11.81 1.11
C MET A 521 -4.84 11.64 2.53
N SER A 522 -4.37 12.46 3.47
CA SER A 522 -4.85 12.44 4.85
C SER A 522 -6.31 12.87 4.94
N MET A 523 -6.72 13.89 4.18
CA MET A 523 -8.13 14.29 4.10
C MET A 523 -9.03 13.23 3.47
N LEU A 524 -8.57 12.53 2.43
CA LEU A 524 -9.31 11.43 1.81
C LEU A 524 -9.54 10.31 2.83
N ASN A 525 -8.51 9.93 3.59
CA ASN A 525 -8.66 8.97 4.69
C ASN A 525 -9.67 9.45 5.74
N ALA A 526 -9.58 10.71 6.16
CA ALA A 526 -10.52 11.30 7.10
C ALA A 526 -11.97 11.27 6.58
N LEU A 527 -12.17 11.57 5.30
CA LEU A 527 -13.48 11.53 4.64
C LEU A 527 -14.03 10.09 4.60
N VAL A 528 -13.21 9.11 4.21
CA VAL A 528 -13.60 7.70 4.18
C VAL A 528 -14.08 7.23 5.55
N TYR A 529 -13.34 7.52 6.62
CA TYR A 529 -13.75 7.12 7.97
C TYR A 529 -14.94 7.90 8.51
N LEU A 530 -15.13 9.15 8.09
CA LEU A 530 -16.34 9.90 8.42
C LEU A 530 -17.57 9.27 7.74
N VAL A 531 -17.45 8.91 6.46
CA VAL A 531 -18.50 8.20 5.73
C VAL A 531 -18.82 6.86 6.39
N ILE A 532 -17.81 6.09 6.81
CA ILE A 532 -18.01 4.83 7.54
C ILE A 532 -18.74 5.08 8.87
N ALA A 533 -18.34 6.09 9.64
CA ALA A 533 -19.04 6.45 10.88
C ALA A 533 -20.51 6.82 10.63
N ILE A 534 -20.79 7.56 9.55
CA ILE A 534 -22.16 7.91 9.12
C ILE A 534 -22.94 6.65 8.76
N VAL A 535 -22.37 5.77 7.92
CA VAL A 535 -22.99 4.51 7.50
C VAL A 535 -23.31 3.65 8.72
N ILE A 536 -22.38 3.49 9.66
CA ILE A 536 -22.61 2.71 10.88
C ILE A 536 -23.80 3.25 11.67
N VAL A 537 -23.94 4.57 11.84
CA VAL A 537 -25.07 5.14 12.61
C VAL A 537 -26.37 5.07 11.82
N VAL A 538 -26.36 5.52 10.57
CA VAL A 538 -27.57 5.68 9.75
C VAL A 538 -28.11 4.33 9.28
N ALA A 539 -27.25 3.43 8.82
CA ALA A 539 -27.67 2.10 8.40
C ALA A 539 -28.17 1.30 9.60
N HIS A 540 -27.45 1.31 10.73
CA HIS A 540 -27.90 0.62 11.96
C HIS A 540 -29.29 1.10 12.40
N ALA A 541 -29.55 2.41 12.41
CA ALA A 541 -30.86 2.94 12.77
C ALA A 541 -31.95 2.49 11.78
N ARG A 542 -31.70 2.56 10.47
CA ARG A 542 -32.65 2.17 9.43
C ARG A 542 -32.96 0.67 9.43
N GLU A 543 -31.93 -0.16 9.58
CA GLU A 543 -32.03 -1.63 9.64
C GLU A 543 -32.82 -2.07 10.87
N ASN A 544 -32.79 -1.28 11.95
CA ASN A 544 -33.58 -1.50 13.16
C ASN A 544 -34.90 -0.70 13.20
N GLY A 545 -35.46 -0.37 12.03
CA GLY A 545 -36.82 0.17 11.90
C GLY A 545 -36.98 1.66 12.21
N HIS A 546 -35.90 2.39 12.47
CA HIS A 546 -35.95 3.81 12.83
C HIS A 546 -35.97 4.71 11.57
N ARG A 547 -36.98 5.58 11.45
CA ARG A 547 -37.28 6.35 10.22
C ARG A 547 -37.02 7.85 10.31
N ARG A 548 -36.14 8.31 11.22
CA ARG A 548 -35.76 9.74 11.31
C ARG A 548 -34.85 10.19 10.15
N SER A 549 -34.65 11.50 10.01
CA SER A 549 -33.66 12.03 9.08
C SER A 549 -32.24 11.64 9.50
N ALA A 550 -31.34 11.45 8.52
CA ALA A 550 -29.95 11.08 8.80
C ALA A 550 -29.26 12.08 9.76
N LEU A 551 -29.49 13.38 9.56
CA LEU A 551 -28.96 14.44 10.43
C LEU A 551 -29.48 14.30 11.88
N GLY A 552 -30.76 13.96 12.05
CA GLY A 552 -31.34 13.71 13.38
C GLY A 552 -30.71 12.51 14.08
N MET A 553 -30.47 11.40 13.36
CA MET A 553 -29.81 10.22 13.92
C MET A 553 -28.38 10.50 14.38
N LEU A 554 -27.66 11.36 13.64
CA LEU A 554 -26.27 11.71 13.92
C LEU A 554 -26.14 12.72 15.07
N LEU A 555 -26.96 13.78 15.05
CA LEU A 555 -26.76 14.97 15.90
C LEU A 555 -27.76 15.10 17.05
N ALA A 556 -28.96 14.52 16.94
CA ALA A 556 -30.00 14.66 17.95
C ALA A 556 -30.12 13.42 18.86
N GLU A 557 -29.66 12.25 18.40
CA GLU A 557 -29.86 10.97 19.09
C GLU A 557 -28.57 10.35 19.64
N GLY A 558 -28.73 9.53 20.67
CA GLY A 558 -27.66 8.81 21.35
C GLY A 558 -26.86 9.62 22.37
N PRO A 559 -25.81 9.02 22.97
CA PRO A 559 -25.05 9.62 24.05
C PRO A 559 -24.47 10.99 23.65
N LEU A 560 -24.48 11.96 24.58
CA LEU A 560 -23.92 13.30 24.34
C LEU A 560 -22.47 13.25 23.83
N ALA A 561 -21.66 12.34 24.39
CA ALA A 561 -20.28 12.13 23.96
C ALA A 561 -20.17 11.70 22.48
N ARG A 562 -21.08 10.85 21.99
CA ARG A 562 -21.09 10.41 20.58
C ARG A 562 -21.37 11.59 19.66
N ARG A 563 -22.38 12.39 20.01
CA ARG A 563 -22.80 13.57 19.25
C ARG A 563 -21.69 14.63 19.21
N GLY A 564 -21.11 14.94 20.37
CA GLY A 564 -19.98 15.85 20.49
C GLY A 564 -18.80 15.41 19.62
N LEU A 565 -18.41 14.13 19.71
CA LEU A 565 -17.30 13.61 18.91
C LEU A 565 -17.58 13.67 17.40
N PHE A 566 -18.82 13.42 16.97
CA PHE A 566 -19.23 13.53 15.56
C PHE A 566 -19.09 14.96 15.04
N VAL A 567 -19.61 15.93 15.80
CA VAL A 567 -19.54 17.36 15.47
C VAL A 567 -18.08 17.81 15.42
N THR A 568 -17.28 17.46 16.42
CA THR A 568 -15.85 17.81 16.46
C THR A 568 -15.11 17.23 15.25
N ALA A 569 -15.29 15.93 14.95
CA ALA A 569 -14.64 15.30 13.80
C ALA A 569 -15.03 15.96 12.47
N ALA A 570 -16.32 16.26 12.28
CA ALA A 570 -16.80 16.93 11.07
C ALA A 570 -16.26 18.37 10.96
N LEU A 571 -16.29 19.15 12.04
CA LEU A 571 -15.78 20.52 12.04
C LEU A 571 -14.26 20.57 11.80
N VAL A 572 -13.49 19.68 12.43
CA VAL A 572 -12.04 19.60 12.21
C VAL A 572 -11.74 19.24 10.75
N LEU A 573 -12.45 18.27 10.16
CA LEU A 573 -12.26 17.91 8.76
C LEU A 573 -12.60 19.08 7.82
N VAL A 574 -13.71 19.78 8.04
CA VAL A 574 -14.11 20.93 7.23
C VAL A 574 -13.11 22.07 7.36
N ALA A 575 -12.67 22.39 8.59
CA ALA A 575 -11.66 23.43 8.83
C ALA A 575 -10.32 23.09 8.16
N ALA A 576 -9.83 21.86 8.35
CA ALA A 576 -8.61 21.37 7.72
C ALA A 576 -8.69 21.46 6.19
N GLY A 577 -9.82 21.05 5.61
CA GLY A 577 -10.06 21.12 4.17
C GLY A 577 -10.10 22.53 3.64
N TYR A 578 -10.80 23.43 4.32
CA TYR A 578 -10.84 24.84 3.95
C TYR A 578 -9.44 25.47 3.96
N MET A 579 -8.59 25.08 4.92
CA MET A 579 -7.27 25.69 5.12
C MET A 579 -6.16 25.13 4.21
N ARG A 580 -6.22 23.84 3.83
CA ARG A 580 -5.07 23.15 3.19
C ARG A 580 -5.38 22.37 1.92
N LEU A 581 -6.65 22.11 1.59
CA LEU A 581 -6.97 21.27 0.42
C LEU A 581 -6.43 21.86 -0.89
N GLY A 582 -6.51 23.18 -1.06
CA GLY A 582 -5.97 23.88 -2.24
C GLY A 582 -4.47 23.65 -2.43
N GLN A 583 -3.68 23.88 -1.36
CA GLN A 583 -2.23 23.64 -1.36
C GLN A 583 -1.88 22.18 -1.67
N GLY A 584 -2.67 21.24 -1.14
CA GLY A 584 -2.49 19.82 -1.42
C GLY A 584 -2.77 19.45 -2.88
N ILE A 585 -3.85 19.98 -3.46
CA ILE A 585 -4.20 19.75 -4.87
C ILE A 585 -3.13 20.35 -5.79
N GLU A 586 -2.68 21.58 -5.52
CA GLU A 586 -1.59 22.20 -6.27
C GLU A 586 -0.33 21.34 -6.24
N ALA A 587 0.04 20.81 -5.07
CA ALA A 587 1.20 19.94 -4.93
C ALA A 587 1.04 18.59 -5.67
N LEU A 588 -0.18 18.03 -5.77
CA LEU A 588 -0.45 16.81 -6.55
C LEU A 588 -0.49 17.05 -8.06
N MET A 589 -0.94 18.25 -8.47
CA MET A 589 -1.04 18.66 -9.86
C MET A 589 0.25 19.26 -10.41
N TRP A 590 1.20 19.60 -9.54
CA TRP A 590 2.54 20.01 -9.92
C TRP A 590 3.27 18.84 -10.57
N ARG A 591 3.01 18.67 -11.87
CA ARG A 591 4.00 18.11 -12.78
C ARG A 591 5.15 19.10 -12.75
N GLY A 592 6.36 18.63 -12.50
CA GLY A 592 7.53 19.34 -12.95
C GLY A 592 7.44 19.38 -14.47
N ASP A 593 6.64 20.30 -15.01
CA ASP A 593 6.75 20.70 -16.41
C ASP A 593 8.17 21.23 -16.50
N ALA A 594 9.06 20.40 -17.01
CA ALA A 594 10.30 20.85 -17.57
C ALA A 594 9.90 21.96 -18.52
N ILE A 595 10.14 23.21 -18.13
CA ILE A 595 10.16 24.31 -19.07
C ILE A 595 11.29 23.94 -20.00
N THR A 596 10.96 23.22 -21.09
CA THR A 596 11.83 23.10 -22.25
C THR A 596 11.94 24.51 -22.79
N LEU A 597 12.94 25.23 -22.28
CA LEU A 597 13.47 26.40 -22.92
C LEU A 597 13.69 26.01 -24.39
N ALA A 598 12.97 26.65 -25.29
CA ALA A 598 13.25 26.62 -26.72
C ALA A 598 14.53 27.43 -26.97
N VAL A 599 15.63 27.00 -26.37
CA VAL A 599 16.97 27.50 -26.66
C VAL A 599 17.50 26.56 -27.73
N ALA A 600 17.81 27.11 -28.91
CA ALA A 600 18.52 26.36 -29.93
C ALA A 600 19.80 25.81 -29.29
N ALA A 601 20.08 24.52 -29.49
CA ALA A 601 21.24 23.84 -28.91
C ALA A 601 22.52 24.37 -29.57
N GLU A 602 22.99 25.52 -29.09
CA GLU A 602 24.34 26.01 -29.38
C GLU A 602 25.34 25.32 -28.45
N PRO A 603 26.56 25.05 -28.93
CA PRO A 603 27.60 24.50 -28.08
C PRO A 603 27.95 25.48 -26.94
N PRO A 604 28.19 24.97 -25.71
CA PRO A 604 28.47 25.85 -24.58
C PRO A 604 29.79 26.59 -24.79
N LYS A 605 29.79 27.88 -24.44
CA LYS A 605 30.99 28.72 -24.45
C LYS A 605 32.01 28.23 -23.42
N ILE A 606 33.29 28.28 -23.76
CA ILE A 606 34.35 27.80 -22.87
C ILE A 606 35.01 28.99 -22.17
N GLY A 607 35.10 28.93 -20.84
CA GLY A 607 35.73 29.96 -20.02
C GLY A 607 36.75 29.40 -19.06
N ALA A 608 37.50 30.30 -18.44
CA ALA A 608 38.44 29.93 -17.39
C ALA A 608 38.63 31.03 -16.35
N TYR A 609 38.80 30.61 -15.09
CA TYR A 609 39.50 31.38 -14.08
C TYR A 609 40.98 31.04 -14.19
N ASP A 610 41.81 31.99 -14.62
CA ASP A 610 43.21 31.76 -14.99
C ASP A 610 44.11 32.89 -14.45
N PRO A 611 44.37 32.91 -13.13
CA PRO A 611 45.12 33.99 -12.48
C PRO A 611 46.58 34.10 -12.95
N ASP A 612 47.17 32.99 -13.41
CA ASP A 612 48.55 32.93 -13.92
C ASP A 612 48.65 33.23 -15.43
N HIS A 613 47.53 33.55 -16.09
CA HIS A 613 47.46 33.83 -17.53
C HIS A 613 48.01 32.71 -18.43
N ALA A 614 47.88 31.44 -18.01
CA ALA A 614 48.32 30.28 -18.78
C ALA A 614 47.57 30.12 -20.12
N TYR A 615 46.37 30.71 -20.25
CA TYR A 615 45.51 30.71 -21.44
C TYR A 615 45.48 32.06 -22.17
N ALA A 616 46.45 32.94 -21.93
CA ALA A 616 46.51 34.27 -22.55
C ALA A 616 46.52 34.24 -24.09
N LEU A 617 47.07 33.16 -24.68
CA LEU A 617 47.18 32.94 -26.13
C LEU A 617 46.18 31.92 -26.68
N ALA A 618 45.23 31.44 -25.86
CA ALA A 618 44.26 30.43 -26.30
C ALA A 618 43.15 31.05 -27.16
N ASP A 619 43.07 30.68 -28.43
CA ASP A 619 42.01 31.18 -29.33
C ASP A 619 40.63 30.56 -29.05
N THR A 620 40.58 29.56 -28.16
CA THR A 620 39.41 28.72 -27.82
C THR A 620 38.64 29.20 -26.59
N LEU A 621 39.06 30.30 -25.95
CA LEU A 621 38.47 30.79 -24.71
C LEU A 621 37.52 31.95 -24.98
N ASP A 622 36.25 31.81 -24.58
CA ASP A 622 35.16 32.77 -24.75
C ASP A 622 34.90 33.63 -23.51
N VAL A 623 35.20 33.13 -22.31
CA VAL A 623 34.86 33.79 -21.03
C VAL A 623 36.06 33.85 -20.10
N GLU A 624 36.38 35.05 -19.67
CA GLU A 624 37.29 35.33 -18.54
C GLU A 624 36.52 35.31 -17.23
N HIS A 625 37.06 34.65 -16.23
CA HIS A 625 36.51 34.64 -14.88
C HIS A 625 37.52 35.20 -13.89
N ILE A 626 37.08 36.09 -13.01
CA ILE A 626 37.85 36.57 -11.85
C ILE A 626 37.04 36.45 -10.55
N PHE A 627 37.74 36.38 -9.42
CA PHE A 627 37.17 36.48 -8.09
C PHE A 627 37.64 37.80 -7.46
N VAL A 628 36.71 38.51 -6.82
CA VAL A 628 37.00 39.73 -6.08
C VAL A 628 36.28 39.69 -4.74
N SER A 629 36.98 40.07 -3.68
CA SER A 629 36.34 40.37 -2.40
C SER A 629 35.83 41.79 -2.43
N TRP A 630 34.57 42.02 -2.08
CA TRP A 630 34.01 43.39 -2.03
C TRP A 630 34.62 44.27 -0.92
N ALA A 631 35.35 43.65 0.02
CA ALA A 631 35.99 44.31 1.13
C ALA A 631 37.44 44.71 0.78
N ASP A 632 37.95 44.25 -0.36
CA ASP A 632 39.25 44.66 -0.88
C ASP A 632 39.14 46.04 -1.56
N PRO A 633 39.85 47.08 -1.06
CA PRO A 633 39.89 48.39 -1.71
C PRO A 633 40.38 48.35 -3.16
N GLY A 634 41.13 47.31 -3.55
CA GLY A 634 41.61 47.08 -4.90
C GLY A 634 40.57 46.49 -5.86
N ALA A 635 39.45 45.97 -5.38
CA ALA A 635 38.46 45.27 -6.20
C ALA A 635 37.92 46.11 -7.39
N PRO A 636 37.59 47.40 -7.23
CA PRO A 636 37.17 48.24 -8.37
C PRO A 636 38.22 48.36 -9.48
N ALA A 637 39.51 48.40 -9.13
CA ALA A 637 40.59 48.46 -10.11
C ALA A 637 40.77 47.10 -10.81
N ALA A 638 40.78 46.00 -10.05
CA ALA A 638 40.87 44.65 -10.60
C ALA A 638 39.75 44.34 -11.59
N ILE A 639 38.51 44.79 -11.32
CA ILE A 639 37.37 44.64 -12.24
C ILE A 639 37.60 45.38 -13.56
N ARG A 640 38.13 46.61 -13.52
CA ARG A 640 38.42 47.41 -14.72
C ARG A 640 39.58 46.83 -15.54
N ASP A 641 40.61 46.34 -14.87
CA ASP A 641 41.75 45.71 -15.51
C ASP A 641 41.34 44.40 -16.19
N ALA A 642 40.54 43.57 -15.52
CA ALA A 642 39.98 42.35 -16.10
C ALA A 642 39.02 42.63 -17.27
N GLY A 643 38.19 43.68 -17.16
CA GLY A 643 37.34 44.13 -18.27
C GLY A 643 38.16 44.56 -19.49
N SER A 644 39.26 45.29 -19.28
CA SER A 644 40.19 45.67 -20.36
C SER A 644 40.89 44.44 -20.95
N TYR A 645 41.35 43.53 -20.11
CA TYR A 645 42.01 42.28 -20.51
C TYR A 645 41.10 41.39 -21.37
N ALA A 646 39.84 41.21 -20.94
CA ALA A 646 38.82 40.44 -21.65
C ALA A 646 38.45 41.11 -22.98
N SER A 647 38.25 42.44 -22.98
CA SER A 647 37.91 43.21 -24.19
C SER A 647 38.99 43.14 -25.27
N GLN A 648 40.28 43.30 -24.88
CA GLN A 648 41.42 43.16 -25.80
C GLN A 648 41.47 41.78 -26.50
N ARG A 649 40.94 40.75 -25.85
CA ARG A 649 40.89 39.37 -26.35
C ARG A 649 39.53 38.96 -26.92
N LYS A 650 38.56 39.89 -26.96
CA LYS A 650 37.18 39.65 -27.39
C LYS A 650 36.47 38.55 -26.58
N ARG A 651 36.80 38.44 -25.30
CA ARG A 651 36.22 37.48 -24.35
C ARG A 651 35.16 38.17 -23.50
N GLY A 652 34.10 37.45 -23.12
CA GLY A 652 33.15 37.90 -22.11
C GLY A 652 33.79 37.88 -20.71
N LEU A 653 33.24 38.65 -19.77
CA LEU A 653 33.72 38.68 -18.39
C LEU A 653 32.66 38.12 -17.44
N MET A 654 33.09 37.22 -16.55
CA MET A 654 32.36 36.81 -15.36
C MET A 654 33.13 37.24 -14.11
N VAL A 655 32.47 37.99 -13.22
CA VAL A 655 33.04 38.44 -11.96
C VAL A 655 32.33 37.75 -10.82
N THR A 656 33.07 36.99 -10.01
CA THR A 656 32.56 36.50 -8.73
C THR A 656 32.85 37.51 -7.64
N VAL A 657 31.79 38.06 -7.05
CA VAL A 657 31.87 39.01 -5.95
C VAL A 657 31.60 38.28 -4.65
N GLU A 658 32.64 38.14 -3.85
CA GLU A 658 32.61 37.40 -2.59
C GLU A 658 32.36 38.34 -1.42
N PRO A 659 31.25 38.17 -0.67
CA PRO A 659 30.88 39.09 0.39
C PRO A 659 31.64 38.81 1.71
N TRP A 660 32.96 38.80 1.67
CA TRP A 660 33.76 38.65 2.89
C TRP A 660 33.50 39.82 3.86
N PRO A 661 33.24 39.54 5.16
CA PRO A 661 32.95 40.61 6.12
C PRO A 661 34.15 41.53 6.28
N ALA A 662 33.90 42.84 6.41
CA ALA A 662 34.95 43.79 6.76
C ALA A 662 35.54 43.43 8.12
N VAL A 663 36.84 43.70 8.32
CA VAL A 663 37.58 43.38 9.57
C VAL A 663 36.89 43.94 10.83
N SER A 664 36.13 45.03 10.68
CA SER A 664 35.40 45.71 11.76
C SER A 664 34.02 45.11 12.08
N ARG A 665 33.59 44.02 11.41
CA ARG A 665 32.20 43.52 11.46
C ARG A 665 32.12 42.02 11.75
N ASN A 666 30.97 41.61 12.28
CA ASN A 666 30.71 40.22 12.66
C ASN A 666 30.30 39.39 11.44
N SER A 667 31.00 38.28 11.20
CA SER A 667 30.69 37.35 10.12
C SER A 667 29.33 36.65 10.28
N HIS A 668 28.88 36.43 11.51
CA HIS A 668 27.60 35.75 11.79
C HIS A 668 26.37 36.59 11.46
N THR A 669 26.50 37.91 11.37
CA THR A 669 25.39 38.83 11.04
C THR A 669 25.42 39.29 9.59
N LEU A 670 26.37 38.80 8.78
CA LEU A 670 26.65 39.25 7.42
C LEU A 670 25.40 39.46 6.57
N LEU A 671 24.59 38.42 6.35
CA LEU A 671 23.41 38.50 5.48
C LEU A 671 22.40 39.55 5.96
N ARG A 672 22.18 39.63 7.27
CA ARG A 672 21.28 40.63 7.87
C ARG A 672 21.84 42.04 7.70
N ASP A 673 23.12 42.23 7.95
CA ASP A 673 23.78 43.53 7.85
C ASP A 673 23.77 44.06 6.41
N VAL A 674 23.87 43.17 5.42
CA VAL A 674 23.71 43.50 3.99
C VAL A 674 22.30 44.00 3.72
N THR A 675 21.27 43.27 4.16
CA THR A 675 19.86 43.70 3.98
C THR A 675 19.54 45.01 4.69
N LEU A 676 20.21 45.31 5.81
CA LEU A 676 20.06 46.57 6.54
C LEU A 676 20.88 47.73 5.93
N GLY A 677 21.56 47.49 4.80
CA GLY A 677 22.32 48.50 4.07
C GLY A 677 23.68 48.84 4.67
N ALA A 678 24.16 48.06 5.65
CA ALA A 678 25.42 48.35 6.31
C ALA A 678 26.60 48.25 5.33
N TYR A 679 26.52 47.38 4.31
CA TYR A 679 27.56 47.16 3.29
C TYR A 679 27.32 47.93 1.98
N ASP A 680 26.44 48.93 1.98
CA ASP A 680 26.05 49.65 0.76
C ASP A 680 27.24 50.37 0.10
N ALA A 681 28.23 50.83 0.87
CA ALA A 681 29.41 51.50 0.31
C ALA A 681 30.30 50.52 -0.48
N GLU A 682 30.53 49.33 0.06
CA GLU A 682 31.28 48.25 -0.59
C GLU A 682 30.54 47.76 -1.85
N ILE A 683 29.22 47.57 -1.74
CA ILE A 683 28.35 47.19 -2.85
C ILE A 683 28.42 48.26 -3.96
N ASP A 684 28.22 49.54 -3.62
CA ASP A 684 28.23 50.63 -4.59
C ASP A 684 29.61 50.79 -5.26
N GLY A 685 30.71 50.52 -4.55
CA GLY A 685 32.06 50.51 -5.10
C GLY A 685 32.27 49.43 -6.18
N VAL A 686 31.89 48.18 -5.88
CA VAL A 686 31.99 47.06 -6.83
C VAL A 686 31.00 47.22 -7.99
N CYS A 687 29.72 47.50 -7.69
CA CYS A 687 28.70 47.72 -8.70
C CYS A 687 29.03 48.92 -9.61
N GLY A 688 29.63 49.98 -9.07
CA GLY A 688 30.11 51.12 -9.83
C GLY A 688 31.19 50.75 -10.84
N ALA A 689 32.16 49.94 -10.44
CA ALA A 689 33.19 49.42 -11.35
C ALA A 689 32.60 48.52 -12.45
N LEU A 690 31.69 47.61 -12.08
CA LEU A 690 30.99 46.74 -13.03
C LEU A 690 30.20 47.55 -14.07
N ARG A 691 29.51 48.61 -13.65
CA ARG A 691 28.76 49.50 -14.56
C ARG A 691 29.65 50.34 -15.48
N SER A 692 30.91 50.57 -15.10
CA SER A 692 31.85 51.35 -15.91
C SER A 692 32.41 50.57 -17.11
N LEU A 693 32.15 49.27 -17.19
CA LEU A 693 32.61 48.42 -18.29
C LEU A 693 31.71 48.56 -19.52
N GLU A 694 32.32 48.66 -20.69
CA GLU A 694 31.60 48.84 -21.97
C GLU A 694 30.88 47.56 -22.44
N ALA A 695 31.41 46.38 -22.08
CA ALA A 695 30.84 45.09 -22.46
C ALA A 695 29.90 44.54 -21.38
N PRO A 696 28.86 43.75 -21.74
CA PRO A 696 28.03 43.04 -20.76
C PRO A 696 28.85 42.10 -19.88
N VAL A 697 28.57 42.10 -18.57
CA VAL A 697 29.30 41.30 -17.57
C VAL A 697 28.34 40.39 -16.83
N ARG A 698 28.77 39.14 -16.61
CA ARG A 698 28.10 38.21 -15.70
C ARG A 698 28.60 38.45 -14.27
N VAL A 699 27.68 38.67 -13.35
CA VAL A 699 27.96 38.94 -11.95
C VAL A 699 27.45 37.77 -11.13
N ARG A 700 28.37 37.08 -10.46
CA ARG A 700 28.08 35.95 -9.58
C ARG A 700 28.35 36.38 -8.15
N TRP A 701 27.33 36.44 -7.30
CA TRP A 701 27.48 36.94 -5.93
C TRP A 701 27.11 35.84 -4.93
N ALA A 702 27.91 35.72 -3.86
CA ALA A 702 27.67 34.80 -2.74
C ALA A 702 27.35 33.35 -3.16
N GLN A 703 28.24 32.75 -3.95
CA GLN A 703 28.09 31.39 -4.48
C GLN A 703 28.06 30.32 -3.37
N GLU A 704 27.54 29.14 -3.71
CA GLU A 704 27.49 27.92 -2.86
C GLU A 704 26.83 28.14 -1.49
N MET A 705 25.82 29.02 -1.47
CA MET A 705 25.16 29.48 -0.27
C MET A 705 24.44 28.38 0.52
N GLU A 706 24.03 27.30 -0.14
CA GLU A 706 23.22 26.25 0.48
C GLU A 706 24.06 25.24 1.29
N THR A 707 25.38 25.33 1.21
CA THR A 707 26.32 24.35 1.78
C THR A 707 27.03 24.90 3.02
N ALA A 708 26.37 24.78 4.19
CA ALA A 708 26.87 25.29 5.47
C ALA A 708 28.02 24.46 6.09
N THR A 709 29.16 24.43 5.40
CA THR A 709 30.39 23.73 5.82
C THR A 709 31.30 24.58 6.70
N GLY A 710 31.00 25.87 6.86
CA GLY A 710 31.87 26.85 7.49
C GLY A 710 32.91 27.48 6.55
N ARG A 711 32.98 27.03 5.28
CA ARG A 711 33.87 27.60 4.23
C ARG A 711 33.55 29.06 3.93
N TYR A 712 32.27 29.40 3.77
CA TYR A 712 31.82 30.74 3.42
C TYR A 712 30.94 31.34 4.53
N PRO A 713 31.17 32.60 4.94
CA PRO A 713 30.39 33.25 6.00
C PRO A 713 28.94 33.57 5.57
N TRP A 714 28.65 33.57 4.27
CA TRP A 714 27.30 33.70 3.73
C TRP A 714 26.56 32.36 3.56
N ALA A 715 27.27 31.23 3.62
CA ALA A 715 26.68 29.89 3.57
C ALA A 715 26.27 29.44 4.98
N VAL A 716 25.29 30.13 5.55
CA VAL A 716 24.67 29.81 6.83
C VAL A 716 23.27 29.26 6.55
N ASN A 717 22.77 28.31 7.34
CA ASN A 717 21.46 27.68 7.15
C ASN A 717 20.29 28.67 7.39
N ASN A 718 20.17 29.68 6.53
CA ASN A 718 19.26 30.82 6.59
C ASN A 718 18.88 31.24 5.15
N PRO A 719 18.00 30.48 4.48
CA PRO A 719 17.63 30.76 3.09
C PRO A 719 16.93 32.11 2.90
N GLU A 720 16.07 32.51 3.83
CA GLU A 720 15.37 33.80 3.77
C GLU A 720 16.35 34.98 3.85
N GLY A 721 17.30 34.92 4.78
CA GLY A 721 18.35 35.94 4.92
C GLY A 721 19.23 36.03 3.68
N TYR A 722 19.55 34.88 3.06
CA TYR A 722 20.31 34.86 1.81
C TYR A 722 19.51 35.52 0.67
N ILE A 723 18.25 35.15 0.48
CA ILE A 723 17.40 35.72 -0.57
C ILE A 723 17.27 37.24 -0.39
N ALA A 724 17.03 37.71 0.84
CA ALA A 724 16.91 39.13 1.12
C ALA A 724 18.22 39.89 0.80
N ALA A 725 19.37 39.35 1.20
CA ALA A 725 20.68 39.95 0.93
C ALA A 725 21.03 39.93 -0.58
N TYR A 726 20.74 38.82 -1.27
CA TYR A 726 20.95 38.67 -2.71
C TYR A 726 20.12 39.70 -3.49
N ARG A 727 18.83 39.84 -3.17
CA ARG A 727 17.95 40.82 -3.81
C ARG A 727 18.43 42.25 -3.59
N HIS A 728 18.85 42.57 -2.36
CA HIS A 728 19.42 43.89 -2.03
C HIS A 728 20.66 44.21 -2.87
N PHE A 729 21.60 43.26 -2.99
CA PHE A 729 22.79 43.42 -3.84
C PHE A 729 22.42 43.65 -5.31
N VAL A 730 21.52 42.82 -5.86
CA VAL A 730 21.07 42.92 -7.26
C VAL A 730 20.39 44.26 -7.52
N ASP A 731 19.49 44.70 -6.64
CA ASP A 731 18.76 45.96 -6.79
C ASP A 731 19.72 47.16 -6.83
N ARG A 732 20.73 47.19 -5.96
CA ARG A 732 21.75 48.24 -5.95
C ARG A 732 22.67 48.21 -7.17
N CYS A 733 23.05 47.03 -7.66
CA CYS A 733 23.85 46.93 -8.88
C CYS A 733 23.05 47.31 -10.14
N ARG A 734 21.76 46.93 -10.23
CA ARG A 734 20.89 47.26 -11.36
C ARG A 734 20.42 48.72 -11.37
N ALA A 735 20.48 49.42 -10.24
CA ALA A 735 20.22 50.86 -10.18
C ALA A 735 21.16 51.62 -11.15
N GLY A 736 20.66 51.94 -12.34
CA GLY A 736 21.37 52.69 -13.37
C GLY A 736 22.01 51.89 -14.52
N SER A 737 21.85 50.55 -14.61
CA SER A 737 22.29 49.79 -15.79
C SER A 737 21.51 48.49 -16.04
N LYS A 738 21.20 48.21 -17.31
CA LYS A 738 20.64 46.94 -17.79
C LYS A 738 21.68 45.99 -18.40
N SER A 739 22.97 46.34 -18.36
CA SER A 739 24.05 45.55 -18.99
C SER A 739 24.61 44.42 -18.11
N LEU A 740 24.26 44.39 -16.82
CA LEU A 740 24.70 43.36 -15.87
C LEU A 740 23.75 42.17 -15.86
N ARG A 741 24.29 40.96 -16.01
CA ARG A 741 23.55 39.70 -15.90
C ARG A 741 23.93 38.99 -14.62
N PHE A 742 22.96 38.58 -13.81
CA PHE A 742 23.20 37.96 -12.51
C PHE A 742 23.14 36.44 -12.60
N VAL A 743 24.18 35.80 -12.08
CA VAL A 743 24.32 34.35 -12.00
C VAL A 743 24.01 33.92 -10.58
N TRP A 744 22.84 33.30 -10.37
CA TRP A 744 22.55 32.63 -9.10
C TRP A 744 23.29 31.30 -9.09
N SER A 745 24.27 31.14 -8.19
CA SER A 745 25.25 30.03 -8.29
C SER A 745 25.21 29.09 -7.09
N PRO A 746 24.25 28.15 -7.02
CA PRO A 746 24.27 27.10 -6.00
C PRO A 746 25.43 26.12 -6.25
N ARG A 747 25.90 25.47 -5.18
CA ARG A 747 26.75 24.27 -5.32
C ARG A 747 25.99 23.18 -6.08
N GLY A 748 24.68 23.14 -5.94
CA GLY A 748 23.78 22.18 -6.55
C GLY A 748 23.28 21.13 -5.58
N ASP A 749 23.21 21.38 -4.27
CA ASP A 749 22.73 20.39 -3.27
C ASP A 749 21.18 20.28 -3.26
N THR A 750 20.62 19.25 -2.63
CA THR A 750 19.14 19.05 -2.59
C THR A 750 18.39 20.15 -1.84
N SER A 751 19.08 20.92 -0.99
CA SER A 751 18.55 22.09 -0.27
C SER A 751 18.47 23.37 -1.11
N LEU A 752 19.04 23.39 -2.32
CA LEU A 752 19.07 24.59 -3.17
C LEU A 752 17.71 25.27 -3.43
N PRO A 753 16.55 24.57 -3.49
CA PRO A 753 15.29 25.24 -3.81
C PRO A 753 14.90 26.33 -2.82
N ALA A 754 15.32 26.20 -1.54
CA ALA A 754 15.03 27.19 -0.51
C ALA A 754 15.77 28.53 -0.72
N TYR A 755 16.84 28.55 -1.53
CA TYR A 755 17.73 29.70 -1.71
C TYR A 755 17.50 30.45 -3.03
N PHE A 756 16.52 30.05 -3.84
CA PHE A 756 16.27 30.66 -5.15
C PHE A 756 15.71 32.09 -5.00
N PRO A 757 16.39 33.13 -5.52
CA PRO A 757 16.00 34.52 -5.30
C PRO A 757 14.78 34.95 -6.13
N GLY A 758 14.29 34.11 -7.04
CA GLY A 758 13.23 34.41 -7.98
C GLY A 758 13.76 34.79 -9.37
N ARG A 759 12.94 34.56 -10.40
CA ARG A 759 13.33 34.79 -11.81
C ARG A 759 13.62 36.24 -12.14
N ASP A 760 13.01 37.18 -11.42
CA ASP A 760 13.27 38.61 -11.61
C ASP A 760 14.67 39.02 -11.15
N TYR A 761 15.35 38.19 -10.35
CA TYR A 761 16.64 38.49 -9.74
C TYR A 761 17.80 37.63 -10.24
N ALA A 762 17.54 36.60 -11.05
CA ALA A 762 18.56 35.71 -11.62
C ALA A 762 18.37 35.59 -13.13
N ASP A 763 19.42 35.90 -13.89
CA ASP A 763 19.44 35.81 -15.35
C ASP A 763 19.97 34.45 -15.83
N GLU A 764 20.87 33.82 -15.06
CA GLU A 764 21.48 32.51 -15.33
C GLU A 764 21.68 31.72 -14.01
N VAL A 765 21.80 30.39 -14.10
CA VAL A 765 22.14 29.51 -12.96
C VAL A 765 23.57 28.99 -13.11
N GLY A 766 24.41 29.21 -12.11
CA GLY A 766 25.80 28.72 -12.07
C GLY A 766 25.96 27.47 -11.22
N LEU A 767 26.52 26.39 -11.75
CA LEU A 767 26.78 25.16 -11.01
C LEU A 767 28.28 24.99 -10.74
N SER A 768 28.63 24.58 -9.53
CA SER A 768 29.99 24.14 -9.19
C SER A 768 30.14 22.63 -9.41
N VAL A 769 31.12 22.21 -10.21
CA VAL A 769 31.37 20.81 -10.58
C VAL A 769 32.84 20.48 -10.34
N PHE A 770 33.12 19.72 -9.27
CA PHE A 770 34.47 19.32 -8.90
C PHE A 770 34.59 17.80 -8.88
N ASP A 771 35.46 17.27 -9.73
CA ASP A 771 35.80 15.86 -9.80
C ASP A 771 37.11 15.61 -9.06
N CYS A 772 36.98 15.32 -7.77
CA CYS A 772 38.08 15.06 -6.85
C CYS A 772 37.85 13.76 -6.05
N PRO A 773 38.33 12.63 -6.58
CA PRO A 773 38.23 11.35 -5.88
C PRO A 773 38.92 11.33 -4.52
N THR A 774 39.98 12.13 -4.33
CA THR A 774 40.70 12.18 -3.06
C THR A 774 40.12 13.15 -2.04
N CYS A 775 39.09 13.93 -2.42
CA CYS A 775 38.42 14.87 -1.51
C CYS A 775 37.33 14.22 -0.65
N ALA A 776 36.90 12.99 -0.94
CA ALA A 776 35.82 12.32 -0.23
C ALA A 776 36.33 11.63 1.05
N MET A 777 35.66 11.86 2.19
CA MET A 777 35.95 11.08 3.41
C MET A 777 35.55 9.62 3.19
N GLY A 778 36.53 8.71 3.27
CA GLY A 778 36.30 7.27 3.13
C GLY A 778 36.33 6.76 1.68
N ALA A 779 37.19 7.31 0.81
CA ALA A 779 37.36 6.87 -0.57
C ALA A 779 37.71 5.36 -0.69
N LYS A 780 36.67 4.54 -0.84
CA LYS A 780 36.70 3.31 -1.65
C LYS A 780 36.07 3.64 -3.00
N GLU A 781 36.54 2.98 -4.06
CA GLU A 781 36.07 3.06 -5.45
C GLU A 781 34.59 3.49 -5.57
N GLY A 782 34.32 4.73 -5.99
CA GLY A 782 32.94 5.23 -6.09
C GLY A 782 32.70 6.74 -6.05
N ALA A 783 33.72 7.61 -6.00
CA ALA A 783 33.49 9.05 -6.12
C ALA A 783 32.82 9.38 -7.48
N PRO A 784 31.72 10.15 -7.50
CA PRO A 784 31.00 10.45 -8.73
C PRO A 784 31.87 11.29 -9.68
N SER A 785 31.89 10.93 -10.96
CA SER A 785 32.64 11.67 -11.99
C SER A 785 32.02 13.04 -12.26
N ALA A 786 32.80 13.95 -12.87
CA ALA A 786 32.31 15.26 -13.32
C ALA A 786 31.01 15.16 -14.12
N THR A 787 30.91 14.16 -14.99
CA THR A 787 29.72 13.87 -15.81
C THR A 787 28.50 13.50 -14.97
N ALA A 788 28.67 12.65 -13.96
CA ALA A 788 27.59 12.24 -13.08
C ALA A 788 27.10 13.43 -12.23
N ILE A 789 28.06 14.18 -11.66
CA ILE A 789 27.78 15.39 -10.87
C ILE A 789 27.02 16.41 -11.71
N LEU A 790 27.49 16.70 -12.94
CA LEU A 790 26.84 17.66 -13.82
C LEU A 790 25.43 17.22 -14.20
N ARG A 791 25.22 15.96 -14.58
CA ARG A 791 23.89 15.46 -14.97
C ARG A 791 22.87 15.61 -13.84
N GLU A 792 23.25 15.22 -12.62
CA GLU A 792 22.38 15.33 -11.45
C GLU A 792 22.02 16.80 -11.15
N LYS A 793 23.03 17.67 -11.09
CA LYS A 793 22.84 19.08 -10.76
C LYS A 793 22.07 19.82 -11.86
N TYR A 794 22.36 19.53 -13.12
CA TYR A 794 21.66 20.11 -14.28
C TYR A 794 20.16 19.76 -14.24
N ALA A 795 19.81 18.49 -14.01
CA ALA A 795 18.42 18.07 -13.90
C ALA A 795 17.67 18.82 -12.77
N ARG A 796 18.36 19.07 -11.66
CA ARG A 796 17.81 19.78 -10.50
C ARG A 796 17.49 21.25 -10.80
N VAL A 797 18.30 21.93 -11.62
CA VAL A 797 18.14 23.37 -11.91
C VAL A 797 17.37 23.67 -13.20
N GLN A 798 17.22 22.71 -14.11
CA GLN A 798 16.51 22.92 -15.38
C GLN A 798 15.06 23.37 -15.18
N LYS A 799 14.42 22.97 -14.06
CA LYS A 799 13.06 23.37 -13.68
C LYS A 799 12.86 24.88 -13.45
N TYR A 800 13.95 25.64 -13.22
CA TYR A 800 13.84 27.10 -13.03
C TYR A 800 13.63 27.87 -14.35
N GLY A 801 13.80 27.19 -15.50
CA GLY A 801 13.59 27.81 -16.82
C GLY A 801 14.53 28.97 -17.11
N LEU A 802 15.75 28.92 -16.55
CA LEU A 802 16.84 29.86 -16.78
C LEU A 802 17.99 29.14 -17.51
N PRO A 803 18.80 29.85 -18.32
CA PRO A 803 20.06 29.32 -18.84
C PRO A 803 20.95 28.82 -17.70
N VAL A 804 21.65 27.71 -17.93
CA VAL A 804 22.53 27.05 -16.96
C VAL A 804 23.97 27.21 -17.44
N MET A 805 24.90 27.43 -16.52
CA MET A 805 26.33 27.34 -16.79
C MET A 805 27.03 26.51 -15.72
N VAL A 806 28.13 25.85 -16.09
CA VAL A 806 29.08 25.38 -15.08
C VAL A 806 29.97 26.56 -14.75
N ALA A 807 29.75 27.16 -13.58
CA ALA A 807 30.48 28.35 -13.13
C ALA A 807 31.88 28.01 -12.64
N GLU A 808 32.09 26.77 -12.17
CA GLU A 808 33.40 26.24 -11.80
C GLU A 808 33.47 24.76 -12.17
N LEU A 809 34.44 24.40 -13.02
CA LEU A 809 34.81 23.02 -13.34
C LEU A 809 36.24 22.76 -12.87
N GLY A 810 36.44 21.74 -12.03
CA GLY A 810 37.76 21.27 -11.62
C GLY A 810 37.88 19.75 -11.77
N VAL A 811 38.99 19.28 -12.34
CA VAL A 811 39.27 17.84 -12.50
C VAL A 811 40.67 17.53 -11.98
N GLU A 812 40.73 16.78 -10.88
CA GLU A 812 41.98 16.40 -10.23
C GLU A 812 42.69 15.23 -10.95
N GLY A 813 44.01 15.14 -10.86
CA GLY A 813 44.76 13.93 -11.24
C GLY A 813 45.65 14.11 -12.47
N THR A 814 46.13 13.00 -13.05
CA THR A 814 47.11 13.05 -14.15
C THR A 814 46.49 13.61 -15.44
N PRO A 815 47.30 14.13 -16.39
CA PRO A 815 46.81 14.60 -17.69
C PRO A 815 45.99 13.55 -18.45
N GLU A 816 46.30 12.25 -18.30
CA GLU A 816 45.55 11.15 -18.90
C GLU A 816 44.14 11.04 -18.30
N ARG A 817 44.03 11.19 -16.97
CA ARG A 817 42.73 11.21 -16.28
C ARG A 817 41.92 12.44 -16.67
N GLN A 818 42.54 13.62 -16.64
CA GLN A 818 41.90 14.87 -17.03
C GLN A 818 41.36 14.77 -18.46
N ARG A 819 42.16 14.24 -19.41
CA ARG A 819 41.71 13.96 -20.78
C ARG A 819 40.50 13.03 -20.83
N ALA A 820 40.52 11.92 -20.10
CA ALA A 820 39.42 10.95 -20.10
C ALA A 820 38.12 11.59 -19.59
N VAL A 821 38.18 12.30 -18.45
CA VAL A 821 37.01 12.96 -17.85
C VAL A 821 36.46 14.06 -18.76
N LEU A 822 37.31 14.93 -19.31
CA LEU A 822 36.88 16.00 -20.21
C LEU A 822 36.26 15.45 -21.51
N THR A 823 36.78 14.34 -22.03
CA THR A 823 36.20 13.67 -23.20
C THR A 823 34.80 13.15 -22.89
N THR A 824 34.61 12.46 -21.76
CA THR A 824 33.28 11.98 -21.34
C THR A 824 32.31 13.14 -21.04
N LEU A 825 32.82 14.25 -20.50
CA LEU A 825 32.01 15.44 -20.28
C LEU A 825 31.52 16.04 -21.60
N ARG A 826 32.40 16.16 -22.61
CA ARG A 826 32.04 16.65 -23.95
C ARG A 826 30.91 15.82 -24.57
N ASP A 827 30.98 14.51 -24.45
CA ASP A 827 30.01 13.59 -25.08
C ASP A 827 28.58 13.75 -24.52
N VAL A 828 28.40 14.33 -23.32
CA VAL A 828 27.07 14.57 -22.73
C VAL A 828 26.52 15.98 -22.96
N LEU A 829 27.35 16.94 -23.39
CA LEU A 829 26.93 18.34 -23.59
C LEU A 829 25.76 18.50 -24.58
N PRO A 830 25.68 17.75 -25.71
CA PRO A 830 24.55 17.84 -26.63
C PRO A 830 23.20 17.49 -26.00
N HIS A 831 23.19 16.78 -24.86
CA HIS A 831 21.98 16.42 -24.13
C HIS A 831 21.56 17.47 -23.08
N MET A 832 22.25 18.61 -23.01
CA MET A 832 22.01 19.67 -22.02
C MET A 832 21.73 21.02 -22.72
N PRO A 833 20.59 21.18 -23.40
CA PRO A 833 20.33 22.34 -24.27
C PRO A 833 20.23 23.68 -23.54
N ALA A 834 20.02 23.70 -22.22
CA ALA A 834 20.05 24.93 -21.43
C ALA A 834 21.48 25.29 -20.96
N LEU A 835 22.47 24.42 -21.16
CA LEU A 835 23.85 24.67 -20.75
C LEU A 835 24.56 25.60 -21.75
N THR A 836 24.83 26.83 -21.35
CA THR A 836 25.33 27.91 -22.23
C THR A 836 26.83 28.17 -22.09
N ALA A 837 27.44 27.78 -20.97
CA ALA A 837 28.86 27.98 -20.73
C ALA A 837 29.44 26.97 -19.72
N ILE A 838 30.74 26.69 -19.85
CA ILE A 838 31.55 25.92 -18.92
C ILE A 838 32.81 26.73 -18.60
N VAL A 839 33.00 27.08 -17.32
CA VAL A 839 34.15 27.86 -16.86
C VAL A 839 35.06 26.96 -16.02
N TYR A 840 36.28 26.74 -16.51
CA TYR A 840 37.28 25.89 -15.86
C TYR A 840 38.07 26.65 -14.80
N PHE A 841 38.24 26.07 -13.61
CA PHE A 841 38.98 26.69 -12.51
C PHE A 841 40.47 26.30 -12.60
N ASN A 842 41.33 27.15 -13.19
CA ASN A 842 42.74 26.86 -13.45
C ASN A 842 43.67 27.40 -12.36
N SER A 843 43.51 26.89 -11.13
CA SER A 843 44.35 27.26 -9.99
C SER A 843 44.33 26.13 -8.95
N PRO A 844 45.35 25.96 -8.09
CA PRO A 844 45.19 25.20 -6.86
C PRO A 844 44.03 25.77 -6.02
N ASP A 845 43.30 24.90 -5.32
CA ASP A 845 42.24 25.35 -4.40
C ASP A 845 42.82 26.01 -3.14
N SER A 846 41.96 26.59 -2.31
CA SER A 846 42.35 27.16 -1.03
C SER A 846 42.64 26.07 0.01
N PRO A 847 43.76 26.16 0.75
CA PRO A 847 44.03 25.26 1.86
C PRO A 847 42.90 25.25 2.89
N GLY A 848 42.47 24.06 3.32
CA GLY A 848 41.38 23.89 4.29
C GLY A 848 39.97 24.00 3.71
N ALA A 849 39.81 24.22 2.39
CA ALA A 849 38.51 24.22 1.72
C ALA A 849 37.86 22.82 1.66
N TRP A 850 38.64 21.75 1.87
CA TRP A 850 38.21 20.36 1.75
C TRP A 850 38.46 19.55 3.04
N PRO A 851 37.63 18.52 3.33
CA PRO A 851 37.58 17.87 4.65
C PRO A 851 38.86 17.16 5.13
N LEU A 852 39.79 16.80 4.23
CA LEU A 852 40.95 15.93 4.53
C LEU A 852 42.29 16.70 4.65
N MET A 853 42.27 18.03 4.79
CA MET A 853 43.46 18.91 4.65
C MET A 853 44.20 18.76 3.31
N HIS A 854 43.59 18.07 2.36
CA HIS A 854 44.03 17.97 0.98
C HIS A 854 43.66 19.25 0.24
N THR A 855 44.59 19.75 -0.58
CA THR A 855 44.36 20.93 -1.42
C THR A 855 44.48 20.48 -2.87
N PRO A 856 43.35 20.24 -3.56
CA PRO A 856 43.37 19.79 -4.94
C PRO A 856 44.07 20.80 -5.85
N ASP A 857 44.83 20.28 -6.81
CA ASP A 857 45.40 21.07 -7.89
C ASP A 857 44.54 20.92 -9.14
N TRP A 858 43.80 21.98 -9.47
CA TRP A 858 42.89 21.99 -10.60
C TRP A 858 43.57 22.40 -11.91
N ARG A 859 44.87 22.74 -11.90
CA ARG A 859 45.52 23.26 -13.10
C ARG A 859 45.43 22.30 -14.28
N LEU A 860 45.15 22.85 -15.45
CA LEU A 860 44.95 22.11 -16.68
C LEU A 860 45.88 22.64 -17.77
N GLN A 861 46.44 21.73 -18.55
CA GLN A 861 47.27 22.13 -19.69
C GLN A 861 46.39 22.77 -20.78
N PRO A 862 46.82 23.88 -21.42
CA PRO A 862 46.03 24.56 -22.45
C PRO A 862 45.51 23.64 -23.57
N ALA A 863 46.31 22.63 -23.97
CA ALA A 863 45.92 21.66 -24.98
C ALA A 863 44.73 20.76 -24.58
N LEU A 864 44.47 20.58 -23.29
CA LEU A 864 43.34 19.77 -22.80
C LEU A 864 42.06 20.58 -22.68
N LEU A 865 42.14 21.92 -22.52
CA LEU A 865 40.95 22.78 -22.43
C LEU A 865 40.11 22.71 -23.71
N GLY A 866 40.76 22.62 -24.87
CA GLY A 866 40.11 22.45 -26.17
C GLY A 866 39.29 21.15 -26.32
N LEU A 867 39.44 20.18 -25.40
CA LEU A 867 38.60 18.97 -25.42
C LEU A 867 37.13 19.25 -25.06
N LEU A 868 36.84 20.39 -24.43
CA LEU A 868 35.48 20.82 -24.16
C LEU A 868 34.79 21.44 -25.38
N GLU A 869 35.53 21.74 -26.45
CA GLU A 869 34.95 22.18 -27.70
C GLU A 869 34.22 21.01 -28.39
N THR A 870 32.94 21.21 -28.67
CA THR A 870 32.18 20.34 -29.57
C THR A 870 32.42 20.80 -31.02
N ALA A 871 32.55 19.87 -31.97
CA ALA A 871 32.77 20.21 -33.38
C ALA A 871 31.72 21.23 -33.86
N LYS A 872 32.20 22.33 -34.47
CA LYS A 872 31.38 23.44 -34.99
C LYS A 872 30.41 22.99 -36.09
#